data_AF-A0A432T7M2-F1
#
_entry.id   AF-A0A432T7M2-F1
#
_cell.length_a   1.000
_cell.length_b   1.000
_cell.length_c   1.000
_cell.angle_alpha   90.00
_cell.angle_beta   90.00
_cell.angle_gamma   90.00
#
_symmetry.space_group_name_H-M   'P 1'
#
loop_
_entity.id
_entity.type
_entity.pdbx_description
1 polymer ?
#
loop_
_entity_poly.entity_id
_entity_poly.type
_entity_poly.pdbx_seq_one_letter_code
_entity_poly.pdbx_strand_id
1 'polypeptide(L)'
;MFKKFFISLGVVLLLSFSSCGGGSSDKGKEIFSKILQFIGIPYSIVVNVCQDSNLDGVCGAKELFTKITIKKGESFSDILEKIALTADGKYFLETRDPELPILVEFRDSKNIHYDNGKFTLKFNGFNNEQNEVKEISAIQALEDAGYLTSEETRALRTVRNREVLDRVIFESLENNYNLLRGEKLTGNIARDKGLEAVASGLQQLDISRGLPASVVSCGENAGCIKEIVTATSQELNITQEEAEVIADEVKVESRPKTQKNIADGYIAHLSSPVVAQCADGSYSTTNVGLKGAILFDTALDAGCEITVPSSTIIDSNNNGRYDNGDKVLGFSMKGLADGTFITPLTTLLRMKELKGEDVGIFKLMVKDFNPVTAASAVGFYTGDRKNQVQKLMLLMEILKIALKEGADISSINLTQILSNIPLKDMDLDQLLGGLSDSIKSKIMDVLGASSFKDLLSILDKIDTSKVNLNTLIVNVSDGKKGLNDAIKESLKVSLPTDSSNLLDKVLKPNIELEEGFMNFDPTSSTFEGNSSITGKVEDAIYKNPLENVTIKLYKDAHFIKEVTTDSLGIYLFSNLIGESGYSINISKTDYLTVNYQDISLDENLTKHLETILHIEKTYAGKGSIGGKVVGSIDGIGRSGITINFRKGINRRTGDIVKTVTTGSGGVYSVGDLDAGSYTGELQANGYQTSYMTVIVLGGTTQENQDGTINPILAEGEIRIVLTWGEKPYDLDSHLTGPDERGSRFHIYFGSKGRINSTPYANLDIDDVFSYGPETVTIRRQQLGVYRYWVHDYSNGGSRSSSALSNSGATVKVYNGNGAPQVFYVPNESGTVWKVFEIENGIIKPINDVDYQAIYTMQKPSKSKK
;
A
#
# COMPACT_ATOMS: atom_id res chain seq x y z
N MET A 1 70.15 21.87 -34.14
CA MET A 1 69.17 22.68 -34.88
C MET A 1 67.82 21.99 -34.69
N PHE A 2 67.20 22.17 -33.50
CA PHE A 2 66.16 23.17 -33.23
C PHE A 2 64.96 23.02 -34.21
N LYS A 3 63.83 22.47 -33.72
CA LYS A 3 62.63 23.23 -33.27
C LYS A 3 61.77 23.65 -34.49
N LYS A 4 60.44 23.52 -34.55
CA LYS A 4 59.39 23.54 -33.54
C LYS A 4 58.01 23.40 -34.25
N PHE A 5 57.01 22.95 -33.48
CA PHE A 5 55.62 23.44 -33.37
C PHE A 5 54.66 23.45 -34.58
N PHE A 6 53.49 22.81 -34.38
CA PHE A 6 52.16 23.46 -34.33
C PHE A 6 51.33 22.70 -33.27
N ILE A 7 51.25 23.17 -32.02
CA ILE A 7 50.24 24.08 -31.42
C ILE A 7 48.84 23.45 -31.30
N SER A 8 48.49 23.11 -30.05
CA SER A 8 47.16 23.18 -29.48
C SER A 8 46.64 24.62 -29.48
N LEU A 9 45.44 24.90 -30.01
CA LEU A 9 44.43 25.79 -29.40
C LEU A 9 43.19 25.88 -30.30
N GLY A 10 42.04 26.05 -29.67
CA GLY A 10 40.73 25.99 -30.29
C GLY A 10 40.46 27.07 -31.35
N VAL A 11 39.53 26.71 -32.23
CA VAL A 11 38.62 27.67 -32.83
C VAL A 11 37.23 27.28 -32.33
N VAL A 12 36.80 28.02 -31.32
CA VAL A 12 35.37 28.30 -31.11
C VAL A 12 34.90 28.95 -32.41
N LEU A 13 34.29 28.17 -33.30
CA LEU A 13 33.48 28.76 -34.37
C LEU A 13 32.12 29.01 -33.75
N LEU A 14 31.96 30.21 -33.19
CA LEU A 14 30.67 30.83 -32.92
C LEU A 14 29.93 30.96 -34.26
N LEU A 15 29.17 29.94 -34.62
CA LEU A 15 28.08 30.08 -35.57
C LEU A 15 26.86 30.55 -34.78
N SER A 16 26.68 31.87 -34.80
CA SER A 16 25.42 32.52 -34.47
C SER A 16 24.33 32.03 -35.43
N PHE A 17 23.44 31.16 -34.96
CA PHE A 17 22.17 30.92 -35.62
C PHE A 17 21.15 31.96 -35.13
N SER A 18 21.08 33.07 -35.84
CA SER A 18 19.92 33.95 -35.82
C SER A 18 18.79 33.31 -36.62
N SER A 19 17.78 32.85 -35.88
CA SER A 19 16.34 32.73 -36.21
C SER A 19 15.93 32.77 -37.69
N CYS A 20 15.27 31.67 -38.14
CA CYS A 20 14.03 31.78 -38.92
C CYS A 20 13.22 30.47 -38.89
N GLY A 21 12.13 30.46 -38.12
CA GLY A 21 10.85 29.85 -38.48
C GLY A 21 10.66 28.34 -38.35
N GLY A 22 10.05 27.90 -37.23
CA GLY A 22 9.24 26.67 -37.19
C GLY A 22 9.47 25.73 -36.00
N GLY A 23 8.97 26.09 -34.82
CA GLY A 23 8.23 25.16 -33.95
C GLY A 23 8.95 23.99 -33.23
N SER A 24 10.27 23.98 -33.08
CA SER A 24 10.95 23.02 -32.18
C SER A 24 11.89 23.77 -31.26
N SER A 25 11.82 23.49 -29.95
CA SER A 25 12.75 24.13 -29.01
C SER A 25 14.17 23.70 -29.34
N ASP A 26 15.12 24.64 -29.42
CA ASP A 26 16.53 24.33 -29.67
C ASP A 26 17.08 23.28 -28.69
N LYS A 27 16.47 23.18 -27.50
CA LYS A 27 16.68 22.14 -26.48
C LYS A 27 16.34 20.72 -26.97
N GLY A 28 15.24 20.53 -27.70
CA GLY A 28 14.84 19.23 -28.25
C GLY A 28 15.80 18.73 -29.34
N LYS A 29 16.29 19.64 -30.20
CA LYS A 29 17.31 19.34 -31.20
C LYS A 29 18.68 19.05 -30.57
N GLU A 30 19.05 19.76 -29.51
CA GLU A 30 20.32 19.57 -28.77
C GLU A 30 20.34 18.32 -27.87
N ILE A 31 19.21 17.96 -27.27
CA ILE A 31 19.01 16.70 -26.53
C ILE A 31 19.08 15.53 -27.50
N PHE A 32 18.36 15.59 -28.62
CA PHE A 32 18.30 14.45 -29.55
C PHE A 32 19.61 14.25 -30.32
N SER A 33 20.34 15.32 -30.70
CA SER A 33 21.64 15.23 -31.40
C SER A 33 22.72 14.46 -30.63
N LYS A 34 22.47 14.10 -29.37
CA LYS A 34 23.38 13.37 -28.49
C LYS A 34 22.99 11.91 -28.21
N ILE A 35 21.81 11.41 -28.67
CA ILE A 35 21.07 10.41 -27.86
C ILE A 35 20.63 9.08 -28.52
N LEU A 36 20.65 8.86 -29.85
CA LEU A 36 20.28 7.54 -30.42
C LEU A 36 21.30 7.00 -31.43
N GLN A 37 22.04 5.97 -31.02
CA GLN A 37 22.92 5.18 -31.90
C GLN A 37 22.34 3.77 -32.02
N PHE A 38 21.97 3.37 -33.24
CA PHE A 38 21.61 1.98 -33.56
C PHE A 38 22.90 1.18 -33.79
N ILE A 39 23.16 0.16 -32.98
CA ILE A 39 24.42 -0.59 -33.03
C ILE A 39 24.11 -2.07 -33.19
N GLY A 40 24.71 -2.69 -34.21
CA GLY A 40 24.53 -4.11 -34.53
C GLY A 40 23.20 -4.48 -35.17
N ILE A 41 22.35 -3.50 -35.48
CA ILE A 41 21.01 -3.72 -36.03
C ILE A 41 21.04 -3.68 -37.58
N PRO A 42 20.49 -4.69 -38.29
CA PRO A 42 20.51 -4.71 -39.76
C PRO A 42 19.76 -3.55 -40.41
N TYR A 43 20.36 -2.91 -41.43
CA TYR A 43 19.81 -1.74 -42.14
C TYR A 43 18.54 -2.00 -42.98
N SER A 44 18.07 -3.25 -43.09
CA SER A 44 16.91 -3.62 -43.90
C SER A 44 15.62 -3.79 -43.10
N ILE A 45 15.65 -3.58 -41.78
CA ILE A 45 14.50 -3.82 -40.91
C ILE A 45 13.72 -2.53 -40.65
N VAL A 46 12.40 -2.67 -40.49
CA VAL A 46 11.56 -1.57 -40.02
C VAL A 46 11.59 -1.58 -38.50
N VAL A 47 11.88 -0.44 -37.90
CA VAL A 47 11.93 -0.26 -36.45
C VAL A 47 10.73 0.57 -36.04
N ASN A 48 9.84 0.02 -35.23
CA ASN A 48 8.82 0.80 -34.54
C ASN A 48 9.27 1.00 -33.10
N VAL A 49 9.17 2.22 -32.61
CA VAL A 49 9.43 2.53 -31.19
C VAL A 49 8.09 2.89 -30.58
N CYS A 50 7.71 2.21 -29.52
CA CYS A 50 6.44 2.46 -28.85
C CYS A 50 6.60 2.51 -27.33
N GLN A 51 5.62 3.12 -26.67
CA GLN A 51 5.49 3.08 -25.22
C GLN A 51 4.50 2.01 -24.81
N ASP A 52 4.98 0.97 -24.14
CA ASP A 52 4.20 -0.19 -23.73
C ASP A 52 3.28 0.17 -22.55
N SER A 53 2.15 0.79 -22.88
CA SER A 53 1.17 1.29 -21.90
C SER A 53 0.37 0.19 -21.20
N ASN A 54 0.32 -1.01 -21.78
CA ASN A 54 -0.45 -2.15 -21.27
C ASN A 54 0.44 -3.23 -20.63
N LEU A 55 1.77 -3.06 -20.71
CA LEU A 55 2.81 -3.95 -20.21
C LEU A 55 2.71 -5.38 -20.77
N ASP A 56 2.15 -5.53 -21.98
CA ASP A 56 2.01 -6.82 -22.64
C ASP A 56 3.25 -7.20 -23.48
N GLY A 57 4.21 -6.28 -23.60
CA GLY A 57 5.46 -6.51 -24.30
C GLY A 57 5.37 -6.42 -25.82
N VAL A 58 4.26 -5.94 -26.39
CA VAL A 58 4.00 -5.84 -27.83
C VAL A 58 3.59 -4.42 -28.20
N CYS A 59 4.16 -3.87 -29.28
CA CYS A 59 3.71 -2.57 -29.78
C CYS A 59 2.26 -2.64 -30.34
N GLY A 60 1.32 -2.17 -29.52
CA GLY A 60 -0.11 -2.15 -29.80
C GLY A 60 -0.59 -0.92 -30.56
N ALA A 61 -1.73 -1.02 -31.24
CA ALA A 61 -2.30 0.08 -32.03
C ALA A 61 -2.81 1.28 -31.19
N LYS A 62 -2.91 1.12 -29.87
CA LYS A 62 -3.36 2.16 -28.93
C LYS A 62 -2.20 2.82 -28.16
N GLU A 63 -0.98 2.37 -28.40
CA GLU A 63 0.21 2.89 -27.73
C GLU A 63 0.77 4.09 -28.49
N LEU A 64 1.49 4.97 -27.79
CA LEU A 64 2.24 6.02 -28.45
C LEU A 64 3.34 5.34 -29.27
N PHE A 65 3.24 5.40 -30.60
CA PHE A 65 4.12 4.67 -31.50
C PHE A 65 4.68 5.58 -32.58
N THR A 66 5.97 5.42 -32.89
CA THR A 66 6.62 6.03 -34.05
C THR A 66 7.19 4.94 -34.95
N LYS A 67 7.03 5.12 -36.26
CA LYS A 67 7.48 4.16 -37.26
C LYS A 67 8.70 4.70 -37.98
N ILE A 68 9.83 4.04 -37.78
CA ILE A 68 11.13 4.43 -38.33
C ILE A 68 11.54 3.39 -39.37
N THR A 69 11.66 3.82 -40.62
CA THR A 69 12.29 3.02 -41.67
C THR A 69 13.72 3.51 -41.83
N ILE A 70 14.71 2.70 -41.44
CA ILE A 70 16.13 3.02 -41.60
C ILE A 70 16.59 2.47 -42.96
N LYS A 71 17.25 3.29 -43.79
CA LYS A 71 17.89 2.85 -45.04
C LYS A 71 19.41 3.01 -44.95
N LYS A 72 20.13 2.16 -45.69
CA LYS A 72 21.59 2.23 -45.77
C LYS A 72 22.06 3.61 -46.26
N GLY A 73 22.86 4.31 -45.46
CA GLY A 73 23.43 5.62 -45.77
C GLY A 73 22.61 6.83 -45.32
N GLU A 74 21.50 6.64 -44.62
CA GLU A 74 20.73 7.75 -44.04
C GLU A 74 21.52 8.47 -42.94
N SER A 75 21.49 9.80 -42.99
CA SER A 75 22.12 10.66 -41.98
C SER A 75 21.26 10.71 -40.71
N PHE A 76 21.87 11.13 -39.61
CA PHE A 76 21.16 11.36 -38.35
C PHE A 76 19.96 12.30 -38.49
N SER A 77 20.06 13.31 -39.37
CA SER A 77 18.96 14.24 -39.66
C SER A 77 17.78 13.56 -40.37
N ASP A 78 18.04 12.62 -41.26
CA ASP A 78 17.01 11.89 -42.01
C ASP A 78 16.21 10.94 -41.11
N ILE A 79 16.84 10.43 -40.06
CA ILE A 79 16.20 9.60 -39.03
C ILE A 79 15.33 10.49 -38.12
N LEU A 80 15.81 11.69 -37.78
CA LEU A 80 15.11 12.64 -36.91
C LEU A 80 13.75 13.09 -37.48
N GLU A 81 13.67 13.34 -38.79
CA GLU A 81 12.42 13.72 -39.47
C GLU A 81 11.35 12.61 -39.41
N LYS A 82 11.78 11.34 -39.36
CA LYS A 82 10.86 10.18 -39.36
C LYS A 82 10.26 9.88 -38.00
N ILE A 83 10.76 10.51 -36.93
CA ILE A 83 10.35 10.30 -35.55
C ILE A 83 9.26 11.31 -35.12
N ALA A 84 8.90 12.27 -35.99
CA ALA A 84 7.84 13.24 -35.75
C ALA A 84 6.45 12.58 -35.74
N LEU A 85 5.64 12.89 -34.72
CA LEU A 85 4.35 12.24 -34.47
C LEU A 85 3.12 13.07 -34.88
N THR A 86 3.25 14.37 -35.11
CA THR A 86 2.08 15.27 -35.28
C THR A 86 2.18 16.16 -36.52
N ALA A 87 1.03 16.63 -37.02
CA ALA A 87 0.95 17.65 -38.08
C ALA A 87 1.67 18.97 -37.70
N ASP A 88 1.83 19.22 -36.40
CA ASP A 88 2.53 20.37 -35.83
C ASP A 88 4.04 20.14 -35.61
N GLY A 89 4.59 18.98 -36.00
CA GLY A 89 6.04 18.71 -35.98
C GLY A 89 6.66 18.31 -34.63
N LYS A 90 5.89 17.84 -33.65
CA LYS A 90 6.43 17.37 -32.34
C LYS A 90 7.10 15.99 -32.46
N TYR A 91 8.23 15.81 -31.77
CA TYR A 91 9.02 14.56 -31.81
C TYR A 91 8.53 13.53 -30.78
N PHE A 92 8.65 12.23 -31.09
CA PHE A 92 8.27 11.12 -30.18
C PHE A 92 8.78 11.27 -28.75
N LEU A 93 10.04 11.72 -28.57
CA LEU A 93 10.63 11.92 -27.23
C LEU A 93 10.07 13.13 -26.48
N GLU A 94 9.48 14.12 -27.15
CA GLU A 94 8.84 15.27 -26.49
C GLU A 94 7.47 14.90 -25.91
N THR A 95 6.87 13.82 -26.40
CA THR A 95 5.55 13.33 -26.00
C THR A 95 5.63 12.02 -25.22
N ARG A 96 6.84 11.53 -24.95
CA ARG A 96 7.09 10.26 -24.27
C ARG A 96 6.78 10.39 -22.78
N ASP A 97 6.05 9.42 -22.24
CA ASP A 97 5.92 9.17 -20.80
C ASP A 97 7.20 8.51 -20.24
N PRO A 98 7.98 9.16 -19.36
CA PRO A 98 9.22 8.59 -18.85
C PRO A 98 9.02 7.28 -18.04
N GLU A 99 7.82 7.03 -17.50
CA GLU A 99 7.50 5.87 -16.64
C GLU A 99 7.09 4.61 -17.43
N LEU A 100 6.77 4.74 -18.72
CA LEU A 100 6.42 3.61 -19.56
C LEU A 100 7.66 3.02 -20.24
N PRO A 101 7.83 1.67 -20.23
CA PRO A 101 8.89 1.02 -20.97
C PRO A 101 8.84 1.39 -22.44
N ILE A 102 10.00 1.68 -23.03
CA ILE A 102 10.12 1.77 -24.47
C ILE A 102 10.28 0.36 -24.99
N LEU A 103 9.41 -0.05 -25.91
CA LEU A 103 9.66 -1.20 -26.75
C LEU A 103 10.20 -0.74 -28.08
N VAL A 104 11.20 -1.47 -28.56
CA VAL A 104 11.67 -1.36 -29.93
C VAL A 104 11.20 -2.63 -30.64
N GLU A 105 10.16 -2.49 -31.45
CA GLU A 105 9.67 -3.53 -32.34
C GLU A 105 10.49 -3.53 -33.62
N PHE A 106 11.17 -4.63 -33.87
CA PHE A 106 11.83 -4.93 -35.12
C PHE A 106 10.89 -5.72 -36.02
N ARG A 107 10.87 -5.37 -37.29
CA ARG A 107 10.24 -6.20 -38.33
C ARG A 107 11.29 -6.74 -39.27
N ASP A 108 11.68 -7.99 -39.05
CA ASP A 108 12.53 -8.79 -39.93
C ASP A 108 11.75 -10.02 -40.42
N SER A 109 10.96 -9.82 -41.48
CA SER A 109 10.18 -10.90 -42.10
C SER A 109 11.04 -11.97 -42.79
N LYS A 110 12.37 -11.79 -42.86
CA LYS A 110 13.29 -12.78 -43.42
C LYS A 110 13.75 -13.76 -42.34
N ASN A 111 14.03 -13.28 -41.13
CA ASN A 111 14.61 -14.09 -40.05
C ASN A 111 13.58 -14.52 -38.98
N ILE A 112 12.50 -13.75 -38.76
CA ILE A 112 11.45 -14.10 -37.79
C ILE A 112 10.28 -14.79 -38.49
N HIS A 113 9.97 -16.02 -38.10
CA HIS A 113 8.94 -16.86 -38.73
C HIS A 113 7.56 -16.75 -38.06
N TYR A 114 7.49 -16.13 -36.89
CA TYR A 114 6.27 -15.96 -36.09
C TYR A 114 5.84 -14.49 -36.04
N ASP A 115 4.63 -14.23 -35.54
CA ASP A 115 4.16 -12.86 -35.24
C ASP A 115 4.23 -11.86 -36.41
N ASN A 116 4.13 -12.36 -37.65
CA ASN A 116 4.28 -11.60 -38.89
C ASN A 116 5.66 -10.93 -39.06
N GLY A 117 6.71 -11.62 -38.60
CA GLY A 117 8.09 -11.13 -38.67
C GLY A 117 8.39 -10.06 -37.64
N LYS A 118 7.58 -9.93 -36.58
CA LYS A 118 7.76 -8.95 -35.51
C LYS A 118 8.49 -9.56 -34.32
N PHE A 119 9.41 -8.80 -33.75
CA PHE A 119 10.16 -9.14 -32.54
C PHE A 119 10.38 -7.87 -31.72
N THR A 120 10.20 -7.92 -30.39
CA THR A 120 10.32 -6.75 -29.53
C THR A 120 11.48 -6.89 -28.55
N LEU A 121 12.22 -5.80 -28.33
CA LEU A 121 13.21 -5.69 -27.24
C LEU A 121 12.79 -4.60 -26.26
N LYS A 122 13.05 -4.85 -24.97
CA LYS A 122 12.72 -3.94 -23.87
C LYS A 122 13.84 -2.93 -23.65
N PHE A 123 13.46 -1.65 -23.49
CA PHE A 123 14.38 -0.57 -23.15
C PHE A 123 13.79 0.33 -22.05
N ASN A 124 14.60 0.67 -21.06
CA ASN A 124 14.17 1.49 -19.90
C ASN A 124 14.29 3.00 -20.16
N GLY A 125 14.70 3.42 -21.37
CA GLY A 125 14.86 4.83 -21.73
C GLY A 125 16.05 5.52 -21.05
N PHE A 126 16.12 6.85 -21.11
CA PHE A 126 17.21 7.66 -20.56
C PHE A 126 16.94 8.08 -19.11
N ASN A 127 17.97 8.09 -18.29
CA ASN A 127 17.99 8.75 -16.99
C ASN A 127 18.16 10.26 -17.20
N ASN A 128 17.55 11.09 -16.35
CA ASN A 128 17.57 12.56 -16.48
C ASN A 128 18.93 13.22 -16.18
N GLU A 129 20.04 12.47 -16.27
CA GLU A 129 21.38 12.99 -16.05
C GLU A 129 21.90 13.78 -17.26
N GLN A 130 22.52 14.94 -16.99
CA GLN A 130 23.13 15.74 -18.04
C GLN A 130 24.31 14.97 -18.67
N ASN A 131 24.18 14.62 -19.95
CA ASN A 131 25.16 13.95 -20.82
C ASN A 131 25.12 12.40 -20.89
N GLU A 132 24.02 11.74 -20.50
CA GLU A 132 23.89 10.29 -20.76
C GLU A 132 23.71 10.00 -22.27
N VAL A 133 24.50 9.06 -22.80
CA VAL A 133 24.38 8.52 -24.16
C VAL A 133 23.93 7.07 -24.04
N LYS A 134 22.69 6.77 -24.43
CA LYS A 134 22.14 5.41 -24.44
C LYS A 134 22.02 4.90 -25.87
N GLU A 135 22.45 3.67 -26.11
CA GLU A 135 22.37 3.03 -27.43
C GLU A 135 21.11 2.18 -27.58
N ILE A 136 20.66 1.98 -28.81
CA ILE A 136 19.68 0.93 -29.14
C ILE A 136 20.48 -0.27 -29.66
N SER A 137 20.66 -1.28 -28.80
CA SER A 137 21.38 -2.51 -29.08
C SER A 137 20.80 -3.69 -28.29
N ALA A 138 21.13 -4.91 -28.69
CA ALA A 138 20.77 -6.11 -27.93
C ALA A 138 21.42 -6.14 -26.53
N ILE A 139 22.66 -5.63 -26.40
CA ILE A 139 23.36 -5.52 -25.11
C ILE A 139 22.59 -4.59 -24.16
N GLN A 140 22.11 -3.45 -24.66
CA GLN A 140 21.34 -2.54 -23.85
C GLN A 140 19.99 -3.15 -23.44
N ALA A 141 19.35 -3.95 -24.30
CA ALA A 141 18.13 -4.65 -23.94
C ALA A 141 18.36 -5.70 -22.82
N LEU A 142 19.51 -6.37 -22.82
CA LEU A 142 19.89 -7.33 -21.77
C LEU A 142 20.13 -6.63 -20.41
N GLU A 143 20.74 -5.43 -20.43
CA GLU A 143 20.88 -4.60 -19.22
C GLU A 143 19.55 -4.06 -18.73
N ASP A 144 18.72 -3.55 -19.64
CA ASP A 144 17.41 -2.98 -19.30
C ASP A 144 16.42 -4.06 -18.82
N ALA A 145 16.59 -5.31 -19.26
CA ALA A 145 15.88 -6.47 -18.75
C ALA A 145 16.41 -6.98 -17.39
N GLY A 146 17.58 -6.50 -16.93
CA GLY A 146 18.20 -6.88 -15.67
C GLY A 146 18.97 -8.21 -15.71
N TYR A 147 19.24 -8.75 -16.90
CA TYR A 147 20.00 -9.99 -17.05
C TYR A 147 21.52 -9.78 -17.06
N LEU A 148 21.97 -8.57 -17.41
CA LEU A 148 23.37 -8.16 -17.34
C LEU A 148 23.48 -6.80 -16.65
N THR A 149 24.62 -6.53 -16.02
CA THR A 149 24.94 -5.23 -15.43
C THR A 149 25.81 -4.40 -16.36
N SER A 150 25.76 -3.07 -16.22
CA SER A 150 26.64 -2.19 -16.99
C SER A 150 28.13 -2.40 -16.69
N GLU A 151 28.48 -3.00 -15.55
CA GLU A 151 29.87 -3.39 -15.23
C GLU A 151 30.33 -4.58 -16.09
N GLU A 152 29.48 -5.59 -16.25
CA GLU A 152 29.75 -6.79 -17.06
C GLU A 152 29.93 -6.45 -18.54
N THR A 153 29.15 -5.52 -19.08
CA THR A 153 29.20 -5.18 -20.52
C THR A 153 30.23 -4.11 -20.86
N ARG A 154 30.77 -3.40 -19.86
CA ARG A 154 31.67 -2.24 -20.02
C ARG A 154 32.86 -2.54 -20.94
N ALA A 155 33.49 -3.70 -20.75
CA ALA A 155 34.66 -4.08 -21.53
C ALA A 155 34.29 -4.30 -23.00
N LEU A 156 33.22 -5.07 -23.25
CA LEU A 156 32.73 -5.38 -24.60
C LEU A 156 32.36 -4.11 -25.39
N ARG A 157 31.75 -3.12 -24.74
CA ARG A 157 31.35 -1.82 -25.33
C ARG A 157 32.53 -1.01 -25.88
N THR A 158 33.77 -1.29 -25.44
CA THR A 158 34.98 -0.55 -25.85
C THR A 158 35.85 -1.28 -26.89
N VAL A 159 35.44 -2.47 -27.33
CA VAL A 159 36.22 -3.33 -28.23
C VAL A 159 36.17 -2.83 -29.68
N ARG A 160 37.29 -2.93 -30.41
CA ARG A 160 37.31 -2.66 -31.87
C ARG A 160 36.53 -3.76 -32.62
N ASN A 161 35.74 -3.39 -33.62
CA ASN A 161 34.82 -4.29 -34.37
C ASN A 161 33.56 -4.74 -33.59
N ARG A 162 33.17 -3.99 -32.57
CA ARG A 162 31.98 -4.21 -31.74
C ARG A 162 30.71 -4.53 -32.53
N GLU A 163 30.45 -3.79 -33.62
CA GLU A 163 29.26 -3.95 -34.47
C GLU A 163 29.07 -5.38 -34.99
N VAL A 164 30.16 -6.12 -35.20
CA VAL A 164 30.10 -7.51 -35.66
C VAL A 164 29.59 -8.43 -34.56
N LEU A 165 29.96 -8.18 -33.30
CA LEU A 165 29.49 -8.95 -32.14
C LEU A 165 28.06 -8.58 -31.77
N ASP A 166 27.70 -7.29 -31.79
CA ASP A 166 26.32 -6.86 -31.56
C ASP A 166 25.36 -7.50 -32.57
N ARG A 167 25.79 -7.67 -33.83
CA ARG A 167 25.01 -8.38 -34.85
C ARG A 167 24.79 -9.85 -34.49
N VAL A 168 25.82 -10.54 -34.01
CA VAL A 168 25.71 -11.96 -33.62
C VAL A 168 24.76 -12.12 -32.43
N ILE A 169 24.84 -11.24 -31.44
CA ILE A 169 23.93 -11.25 -30.28
C ILE A 169 22.49 -11.05 -30.74
N PHE A 170 22.25 -10.10 -31.66
CA PHE A 170 20.93 -9.84 -32.22
C PHE A 170 20.40 -11.04 -33.02
N GLU A 171 21.21 -11.62 -33.92
CA GLU A 171 20.85 -12.82 -34.69
C GLU A 171 20.51 -14.02 -33.77
N SER A 172 21.24 -14.19 -32.67
CA SER A 172 20.95 -15.23 -31.68
C SER A 172 19.63 -15.02 -30.94
N LEU A 173 19.25 -13.78 -30.64
CA LEU A 173 17.93 -13.47 -30.09
C LEU A 173 16.80 -13.84 -31.08
N GLU A 174 16.98 -13.56 -32.38
CA GLU A 174 16.01 -13.93 -33.42
C GLU A 174 15.85 -15.47 -33.50
N ASN A 175 16.96 -16.20 -33.47
CA ASN A 175 16.98 -17.67 -33.50
C ASN A 175 16.28 -18.27 -32.29
N ASN A 176 16.64 -17.82 -31.08
CA ASN A 176 16.06 -18.31 -29.83
C ASN A 176 14.55 -18.01 -29.77
N TYR A 177 14.14 -16.83 -30.21
CA TYR A 177 12.74 -16.46 -30.30
C TYR A 177 11.95 -17.43 -31.20
N ASN A 178 12.47 -17.76 -32.38
CA ASN A 178 11.80 -18.71 -33.28
C ASN A 178 11.65 -20.10 -32.65
N LEU A 179 12.67 -20.62 -31.97
CA LEU A 179 12.62 -21.92 -31.30
C LEU A 179 11.57 -21.95 -30.18
N LEU A 180 11.59 -20.95 -29.30
CA LEU A 180 10.65 -20.84 -28.17
C LEU A 180 9.20 -20.63 -28.64
N ARG A 181 8.99 -19.90 -29.74
CA ARG A 181 7.67 -19.77 -30.36
C ARG A 181 7.22 -21.07 -31.03
N GLY A 182 8.16 -21.88 -31.54
CA GLY A 182 7.93 -23.25 -31.99
C GLY A 182 7.33 -24.13 -30.89
N GLU A 183 7.79 -23.94 -29.65
CA GLU A 183 7.29 -24.63 -28.45
C GLU A 183 6.00 -24.04 -27.86
N LYS A 184 5.30 -23.20 -28.64
CA LYS A 184 4.00 -22.60 -28.31
C LYS A 184 4.01 -21.66 -27.11
N LEU A 185 5.18 -21.18 -26.68
CA LEU A 185 5.26 -20.09 -25.71
C LEU A 185 4.71 -18.80 -26.32
N THR A 186 4.10 -17.93 -25.51
CA THR A 186 3.60 -16.63 -25.97
C THR A 186 4.76 -15.69 -26.34
N GLY A 187 4.52 -14.67 -27.18
CA GLY A 187 5.57 -13.79 -27.70
C GLY A 187 6.40 -13.11 -26.61
N ASN A 188 5.76 -12.62 -25.56
CA ASN A 188 6.43 -12.04 -24.40
C ASN A 188 7.29 -13.05 -23.63
N ILE A 189 6.78 -14.26 -23.37
CA ILE A 189 7.54 -15.31 -22.66
C ILE A 189 8.74 -15.76 -23.50
N ALA A 190 8.55 -15.95 -24.81
CA ALA A 190 9.62 -16.33 -25.72
C ALA A 190 10.73 -15.26 -25.81
N ARG A 191 10.37 -13.97 -25.79
CA ARG A 191 11.33 -12.87 -25.72
C ARG A 191 12.14 -12.92 -24.43
N ASP A 192 11.47 -13.00 -23.28
CA ASP A 192 12.14 -12.92 -21.97
C ASP A 192 13.06 -14.13 -21.76
N LYS A 193 12.60 -15.33 -22.10
CA LYS A 193 13.43 -16.55 -22.06
C LYS A 193 14.57 -16.53 -23.09
N GLY A 194 14.35 -15.92 -24.26
CA GLY A 194 15.41 -15.72 -25.26
C GLY A 194 16.50 -14.77 -24.77
N LEU A 195 16.14 -13.67 -24.10
CA LEU A 195 17.07 -12.72 -23.47
C LEU A 195 17.87 -13.39 -22.34
N GLU A 196 17.21 -14.16 -21.48
CA GLU A 196 17.84 -14.91 -20.40
C GLU A 196 18.89 -15.91 -20.91
N ALA A 197 18.58 -16.64 -21.99
CA ALA A 197 19.51 -17.58 -22.61
C ALA A 197 20.74 -16.88 -23.21
N VAL A 198 20.54 -15.77 -23.93
CA VAL A 198 21.65 -14.99 -24.51
C VAL A 198 22.52 -14.37 -23.42
N ALA A 199 21.93 -13.87 -22.32
CA ALA A 199 22.71 -13.38 -21.18
C ALA A 199 23.57 -14.48 -20.57
N SER A 200 22.98 -15.66 -20.36
CA SER A 200 23.66 -16.82 -19.79
C SER A 200 24.85 -17.26 -20.67
N GLY A 201 24.67 -17.34 -21.99
CA GLY A 201 25.76 -17.66 -22.91
C GLY A 201 26.86 -16.59 -22.92
N LEU A 202 26.51 -15.30 -22.87
CA LEU A 202 27.51 -14.22 -22.76
C LEU A 202 28.30 -14.28 -21.46
N GLN A 203 27.67 -14.66 -20.35
CA GLN A 203 28.34 -14.88 -19.07
C GLN A 203 29.27 -16.10 -19.12
N GLN A 204 28.87 -17.18 -19.80
CA GLN A 204 29.73 -18.35 -20.01
C GLN A 204 30.99 -18.03 -20.83
N LEU A 205 30.89 -17.10 -21.79
CA LEU A 205 32.03 -16.57 -22.54
C LEU A 205 32.87 -15.53 -21.77
N ASP A 206 32.53 -15.26 -20.50
CA ASP A 206 33.11 -14.19 -19.69
C ASP A 206 33.10 -12.84 -20.42
N ILE A 207 31.89 -12.31 -20.67
CA ILE A 207 31.66 -11.00 -21.28
C ILE A 207 32.41 -9.85 -20.60
N SER A 208 32.71 -9.98 -19.30
CA SER A 208 33.40 -8.95 -18.53
C SER A 208 34.88 -8.81 -18.89
N ARG A 209 35.52 -9.90 -19.35
CA ARG A 209 36.98 -9.95 -19.61
C ARG A 209 37.35 -10.88 -20.77
N GLY A 210 36.99 -12.16 -20.69
CA GLY A 210 37.36 -13.22 -21.63
C GLY A 210 37.02 -12.95 -23.10
N LEU A 211 35.75 -12.77 -23.41
CA LEU A 211 35.30 -12.48 -24.78
C LEU A 211 35.92 -11.17 -25.33
N PRO A 212 35.89 -10.02 -24.60
CA PRO A 212 36.58 -8.81 -25.02
C PRO A 212 38.09 -8.99 -25.28
N ALA A 213 38.81 -9.70 -24.39
CA ALA A 213 40.24 -9.94 -24.53
C ALA A 213 40.56 -10.79 -25.76
N SER A 214 39.72 -11.80 -26.04
CA SER A 214 39.86 -12.65 -27.24
C SER A 214 39.73 -11.81 -28.50
N VAL A 215 38.76 -10.91 -28.57
CA VAL A 215 38.56 -10.03 -29.73
C VAL A 215 39.72 -9.03 -29.90
N VAL A 216 40.20 -8.44 -28.80
CA VAL A 216 41.36 -7.54 -28.81
C VAL A 216 42.61 -8.25 -29.32
N SER A 217 42.81 -9.53 -28.95
CA SER A 217 43.95 -10.32 -29.39
C SER A 217 44.00 -10.57 -30.91
N CYS A 218 42.84 -10.54 -31.59
CA CYS A 218 42.75 -10.73 -33.03
C CYS A 218 43.22 -9.52 -33.86
N GLY A 219 43.30 -8.32 -33.30
CA GLY A 219 43.64 -7.10 -34.05
C GLY A 219 42.72 -6.87 -35.26
N GLU A 220 43.29 -6.79 -36.46
CA GLU A 220 42.56 -6.65 -37.74
C GLU A 220 42.42 -7.98 -38.51
N ASN A 221 42.76 -9.12 -37.90
CA ASN A 221 42.69 -10.42 -38.56
C ASN A 221 41.24 -10.90 -38.72
N ALA A 222 40.70 -10.76 -39.94
CA ALA A 222 39.34 -11.16 -40.28
C ALA A 222 39.02 -12.65 -40.06
N GLY A 223 40.01 -13.55 -40.18
CA GLY A 223 39.82 -14.98 -39.92
C GLY A 223 39.62 -15.26 -38.43
N CYS A 224 40.47 -14.66 -37.59
CA CYS A 224 40.38 -14.76 -36.13
C CYS A 224 39.05 -14.18 -35.60
N ILE A 225 38.64 -13.01 -36.11
CA ILE A 225 37.35 -12.39 -35.74
C ILE A 225 36.18 -13.31 -36.13
N LYS A 226 36.26 -13.97 -37.30
CA LYS A 226 35.23 -14.90 -37.76
C LYS A 226 35.10 -16.13 -36.85
N GLU A 227 36.21 -16.69 -36.38
CA GLU A 227 36.21 -17.82 -35.44
C GLU A 227 35.54 -17.46 -34.11
N ILE A 228 35.88 -16.29 -33.54
CA ILE A 228 35.24 -15.79 -32.31
C ILE A 228 33.74 -15.58 -32.52
N VAL A 229 33.34 -14.98 -33.65
CA VAL A 229 31.93 -14.78 -34.00
C VAL A 229 31.17 -16.09 -34.09
N THR A 230 31.75 -17.12 -34.71
CA THR A 230 31.13 -18.45 -34.81
C THR A 230 31.00 -19.11 -33.44
N ALA A 231 32.04 -19.09 -32.61
CA ALA A 231 32.00 -19.64 -31.27
C ALA A 231 30.98 -18.90 -30.38
N THR A 232 30.93 -17.57 -30.48
CA THR A 232 29.94 -16.76 -29.76
C THR A 232 28.52 -17.15 -30.18
N SER A 233 28.24 -17.22 -31.48
CA SER A 233 26.90 -17.60 -31.96
C SER A 233 26.46 -18.98 -31.47
N GLN A 234 27.38 -19.95 -31.41
CA GLN A 234 27.08 -21.30 -30.91
C GLN A 234 26.68 -21.30 -29.44
N GLU A 235 27.33 -20.49 -28.61
CA GLU A 235 27.05 -20.40 -27.18
C GLU A 235 25.76 -19.62 -26.86
N LEU A 236 25.41 -18.64 -27.71
CA LEU A 236 24.22 -17.80 -27.51
C LEU A 236 22.92 -18.43 -28.02
N ASN A 237 23.00 -19.35 -28.97
CA ASN A 237 21.84 -20.01 -29.55
C ASN A 237 21.41 -21.18 -28.67
N ILE A 238 20.15 -21.22 -28.25
CA ILE A 238 19.58 -22.41 -27.63
C ILE A 238 19.36 -23.50 -28.67
N THR A 239 19.43 -24.75 -28.22
CA THR A 239 19.05 -25.92 -28.99
C THR A 239 17.52 -26.15 -28.92
N GLN A 240 17.03 -27.00 -29.83
CA GLN A 240 15.63 -27.44 -29.79
C GLN A 240 15.28 -28.18 -28.48
N GLU A 241 16.21 -28.99 -27.95
CA GLU A 241 16.02 -29.72 -26.70
C GLU A 241 15.90 -28.77 -25.50
N GLU A 242 16.72 -27.72 -25.44
CA GLU A 242 16.63 -26.70 -24.40
C GLU A 242 15.32 -25.91 -24.49
N ALA A 243 14.84 -25.62 -25.70
CA ALA A 243 13.55 -24.95 -25.89
C ALA A 243 12.37 -25.79 -25.35
N GLU A 244 12.39 -27.11 -25.55
CA GLU A 244 11.38 -28.04 -25.03
C GLU A 244 11.37 -28.06 -23.49
N VAL A 245 12.55 -28.10 -22.86
CA VAL A 245 12.70 -28.05 -21.40
C VAL A 245 12.14 -26.74 -20.84
N ILE A 246 12.53 -25.60 -21.41
CA ILE A 246 12.02 -24.28 -21.01
C ILE A 246 10.50 -24.23 -21.10
N ALA A 247 9.92 -24.80 -22.17
CA ALA A 247 8.47 -24.81 -22.36
C ALA A 247 7.72 -25.69 -21.34
N ASP A 248 8.33 -26.78 -20.89
CA ASP A 248 7.74 -27.66 -19.89
C ASP A 248 7.83 -27.09 -18.47
N GLU A 249 8.92 -26.40 -18.12
CA GLU A 249 9.03 -25.67 -16.84
C GLU A 249 7.91 -24.63 -16.69
N VAL A 250 7.65 -23.85 -17.74
CA VAL A 250 6.56 -22.85 -17.78
C VAL A 250 5.17 -23.51 -17.63
N LYS A 251 4.97 -24.74 -18.12
CA LYS A 251 3.71 -25.49 -17.93
C LYS A 251 3.56 -26.06 -16.52
N VAL A 252 4.65 -26.36 -15.81
CA VAL A 252 4.61 -26.87 -14.43
C VAL A 252 4.22 -25.77 -13.45
N GLU A 253 4.71 -24.55 -13.64
CA GLU A 253 4.35 -23.39 -12.81
C GLU A 253 2.86 -23.01 -12.88
N SER A 254 2.11 -23.53 -13.85
CA SER A 254 0.72 -23.15 -14.14
C SER A 254 -0.40 -24.15 -13.75
N ARG A 255 -0.10 -25.24 -12.99
CA ARG A 255 -1.11 -26.22 -12.53
C ARG A 255 -1.91 -25.78 -11.27
N PRO A 256 -3.18 -26.18 -11.09
CA PRO A 256 -4.00 -25.79 -9.93
C PRO A 256 -3.63 -26.53 -8.64
N LYS A 257 -3.37 -25.79 -7.55
CA LYS A 257 -2.97 -26.29 -6.22
C LYS A 257 -4.20 -26.51 -5.29
N THR A 258 -4.22 -27.54 -4.45
CA THR A 258 -5.27 -27.70 -3.43
C THR A 258 -5.01 -26.75 -2.26
N GLN A 259 -6.01 -25.89 -1.95
CA GLN A 259 -6.00 -24.95 -0.83
C GLN A 259 -7.03 -25.38 0.23
N LYS A 260 -6.64 -25.42 1.51
CA LYS A 260 -7.53 -25.73 2.64
C LYS A 260 -7.41 -24.73 3.78
N ASN A 261 -8.55 -24.24 4.27
CA ASN A 261 -8.56 -23.31 5.38
C ASN A 261 -8.66 -24.06 6.71
N ILE A 262 -7.90 -23.60 7.69
CA ILE A 262 -8.03 -24.03 9.09
C ILE A 262 -8.74 -22.92 9.84
N ALA A 263 -9.61 -23.31 10.76
CA ALA A 263 -10.70 -22.44 11.18
C ALA A 263 -10.66 -22.05 12.65
N ASP A 264 -9.54 -22.33 13.33
CA ASP A 264 -9.30 -21.91 14.72
C ASP A 264 -8.54 -20.57 14.84
N GLY A 265 -8.47 -19.81 13.74
CA GLY A 265 -7.62 -18.62 13.56
C GLY A 265 -6.85 -18.71 12.25
N TYR A 266 -6.04 -17.70 11.90
CA TYR A 266 -5.08 -17.88 10.80
C TYR A 266 -3.91 -18.74 11.30
N ILE A 267 -3.42 -19.65 10.47
CA ILE A 267 -2.15 -20.32 10.77
C ILE A 267 -1.04 -19.34 10.46
N ALA A 268 -0.19 -19.10 11.46
CA ALA A 268 1.01 -18.29 11.30
C ALA A 268 2.22 -19.16 10.94
N HIS A 269 2.28 -20.40 11.45
CA HIS A 269 3.47 -21.25 11.28
C HIS A 269 3.20 -22.74 11.51
N LEU A 270 3.84 -23.61 10.69
CA LEU A 270 3.81 -25.06 10.79
C LEU A 270 5.19 -25.60 11.18
N SER A 271 5.38 -25.95 12.45
CA SER A 271 6.63 -26.57 12.91
C SER A 271 6.76 -28.05 12.53
N SER A 272 5.64 -28.67 12.14
CA SER A 272 5.54 -30.05 11.64
C SER A 272 4.61 -30.04 10.43
N PRO A 273 4.84 -30.91 9.42
CA PRO A 273 4.03 -30.90 8.21
C PRO A 273 2.58 -31.35 8.48
N VAL A 274 1.65 -30.71 7.78
CA VAL A 274 0.28 -31.23 7.63
C VAL A 274 0.33 -32.43 6.70
N VAL A 275 -0.34 -33.52 7.07
CA VAL A 275 -0.33 -34.79 6.30
C VAL A 275 -1.72 -35.09 5.77
N ALA A 276 -1.82 -35.41 4.48
CA ALA A 276 -3.02 -35.91 3.84
C ALA A 276 -2.84 -37.38 3.46
N GLN A 277 -3.66 -38.25 4.04
CA GLN A 277 -3.68 -39.67 3.73
C GLN A 277 -4.81 -39.97 2.73
N CYS A 278 -4.43 -40.36 1.52
CA CYS A 278 -5.32 -40.64 0.40
C CYS A 278 -5.29 -42.14 0.06
N ALA A 279 -6.16 -42.56 -0.86
CA ALA A 279 -6.18 -43.95 -1.35
C ALA A 279 -4.97 -44.26 -2.25
N ASP A 280 -4.46 -43.25 -2.94
CA ASP A 280 -3.34 -43.33 -3.89
C ASP A 280 -1.97 -43.03 -3.25
N GLY A 281 -1.93 -42.47 -2.03
CA GLY A 281 -0.67 -42.17 -1.35
C GLY A 281 -0.82 -41.30 -0.11
N SER A 282 0.32 -40.85 0.41
CA SER A 282 0.41 -39.88 1.51
C SER A 282 1.10 -38.63 1.00
N TYR A 283 0.49 -37.48 1.25
CA TYR A 283 0.99 -36.16 0.85
C TYR A 283 1.26 -35.32 2.09
N SER A 284 2.24 -34.43 2.04
CA SER A 284 2.55 -33.55 3.16
C SER A 284 2.93 -32.16 2.71
N THR A 285 2.71 -31.17 3.56
CA THR A 285 3.05 -29.76 3.26
C THR A 285 3.30 -28.97 4.54
N THR A 286 4.23 -28.02 4.45
CA THR A 286 4.44 -26.94 5.42
C THR A 286 4.05 -25.57 4.86
N ASN A 287 3.52 -25.53 3.63
CA ASN A 287 3.17 -24.30 2.95
C ASN A 287 1.87 -23.73 3.50
N VAL A 288 1.98 -22.52 4.05
CA VAL A 288 0.87 -21.72 4.53
C VAL A 288 0.72 -20.53 3.60
N GLY A 289 -0.39 -20.49 2.86
CA GLY A 289 -0.78 -19.39 2.01
C GLY A 289 -1.43 -18.25 2.78
N LEU A 290 -1.94 -17.27 2.04
CA LEU A 290 -2.68 -16.15 2.61
C LEU A 290 -3.79 -16.65 3.53
N LYS A 291 -3.96 -15.98 4.68
CA LYS A 291 -5.01 -16.31 5.66
C LYS A 291 -4.90 -17.74 6.20
N GLY A 292 -3.69 -18.23 6.42
CA GLY A 292 -3.49 -19.52 7.09
C GLY A 292 -3.89 -20.74 6.25
N ALA A 293 -4.03 -20.58 4.94
CA ALA A 293 -4.51 -21.66 4.09
C ALA A 293 -3.40 -22.69 3.84
N ILE A 294 -3.65 -23.96 4.12
CA ILE A 294 -2.74 -25.05 3.80
C ILE A 294 -2.71 -25.25 2.29
N LEU A 295 -1.52 -25.17 1.69
CA LEU A 295 -1.32 -25.36 0.25
C LEU A 295 -0.62 -26.68 0.00
N PHE A 296 -1.28 -27.61 -0.71
CA PHE A 296 -0.64 -28.79 -1.26
C PHE A 296 -0.19 -28.50 -2.70
N ASP A 297 1.00 -28.95 -3.04
CA ASP A 297 1.57 -28.76 -4.39
C ASP A 297 0.90 -29.64 -5.46
N THR A 298 -0.05 -30.48 -5.05
CA THR A 298 -0.89 -31.30 -5.92
C THR A 298 -2.36 -31.14 -5.57
N ALA A 299 -3.24 -31.52 -6.50
CA ALA A 299 -4.65 -31.72 -6.21
C ALA A 299 -4.84 -32.98 -5.35
N LEU A 300 -5.63 -32.90 -4.27
CA LEU A 300 -5.99 -34.03 -3.42
C LEU A 300 -7.37 -34.58 -3.77
N ASP A 301 -7.54 -35.90 -3.74
CA ASP A 301 -8.84 -36.56 -3.88
C ASP A 301 -9.80 -36.17 -2.75
N ALA A 302 -11.10 -36.08 -3.05
CA ALA A 302 -12.15 -35.74 -2.09
C ALA A 302 -12.12 -36.57 -0.79
N GLY A 303 -11.73 -37.85 -0.88
CA GLY A 303 -11.68 -38.78 0.24
C GLY A 303 -10.40 -38.73 1.08
N CYS A 304 -9.42 -37.88 0.76
CA CYS A 304 -8.18 -37.77 1.51
C CYS A 304 -8.43 -37.25 2.94
N GLU A 305 -7.93 -37.96 3.96
CA GLU A 305 -7.96 -37.51 5.36
C GLU A 305 -6.76 -36.61 5.64
N ILE A 306 -7.02 -35.34 5.92
CA ILE A 306 -6.01 -34.35 6.26
C ILE A 306 -5.90 -34.25 7.78
N THR A 307 -4.68 -34.35 8.30
CA THR A 307 -4.33 -34.21 9.72
C THR A 307 -3.43 -33.01 9.94
N VAL A 308 -3.90 -32.11 10.80
CA VAL A 308 -3.19 -30.92 11.26
C VAL A 308 -2.53 -31.24 12.60
N PRO A 309 -1.21 -31.06 12.73
CA PRO A 309 -0.49 -31.45 13.94
C PRO A 309 -0.75 -30.50 15.11
N SER A 310 -0.73 -31.03 16.33
CA SER A 310 -0.88 -30.26 17.58
C SER A 310 0.17 -29.18 17.80
N SER A 311 1.33 -29.28 17.15
CA SER A 311 2.41 -28.28 17.21
C SER A 311 2.18 -27.06 16.32
N THR A 312 1.08 -27.02 15.55
CA THR A 312 0.73 -25.88 14.68
C THR A 312 0.56 -24.61 15.49
N ILE A 313 1.08 -23.48 14.99
CA ILE A 313 0.94 -22.17 15.62
C ILE A 313 -0.19 -21.40 14.95
N ILE A 314 -1.12 -20.95 15.78
CA ILE A 314 -2.30 -20.18 15.42
C ILE A 314 -2.06 -18.71 15.77
N ASP A 315 -2.20 -17.87 14.75
CA ASP A 315 -2.30 -16.41 14.83
C ASP A 315 -3.53 -16.05 15.67
N SER A 316 -3.31 -15.88 16.97
CA SER A 316 -4.40 -15.74 17.95
C SER A 316 -4.92 -14.31 18.01
N ASN A 317 -4.10 -13.34 17.59
CA ASN A 317 -4.48 -11.92 17.51
C ASN A 317 -4.92 -11.51 16.08
N ASN A 318 -4.88 -12.46 15.13
CA ASN A 318 -5.38 -12.35 13.77
C ASN A 318 -4.68 -11.27 12.93
N ASN A 319 -3.40 -11.00 13.19
CA ASN A 319 -2.63 -9.93 12.57
C ASN A 319 -1.84 -10.35 11.32
N GLY A 320 -1.89 -11.64 10.95
CA GLY A 320 -1.24 -12.22 9.78
C GLY A 320 0.27 -12.35 9.89
N ARG A 321 0.85 -12.19 11.10
CA ARG A 321 2.28 -12.31 11.38
C ARG A 321 2.50 -13.36 12.46
N TYR A 322 3.70 -13.94 12.48
CA TYR A 322 4.12 -14.80 13.58
C TYR A 322 4.74 -13.93 14.69
N ASP A 323 4.08 -13.82 15.84
CA ASP A 323 4.56 -13.02 16.97
C ASP A 323 4.32 -13.65 18.35
N ASN A 324 4.71 -12.95 19.41
CA ASN A 324 4.62 -13.44 20.80
C ASN A 324 3.17 -13.57 21.32
N GLY A 325 2.19 -13.03 20.61
CA GLY A 325 0.76 -13.17 20.87
C GLY A 325 0.16 -14.48 20.37
N ASP A 326 0.90 -15.23 19.53
CA ASP A 326 0.42 -16.45 18.91
C ASP A 326 0.53 -17.67 19.80
N LYS A 327 -0.33 -18.66 19.56
CA LYS A 327 -0.48 -19.82 20.43
C LYS A 327 -0.32 -21.13 19.65
N VAL A 328 0.28 -22.12 20.31
CA VAL A 328 0.29 -23.49 19.81
C VAL A 328 -1.10 -24.10 19.97
N LEU A 329 -1.57 -24.79 18.93
CA LEU A 329 -2.88 -25.45 18.85
C LEU A 329 -3.10 -26.43 20.03
N GLY A 330 -2.10 -27.26 20.32
CA GLY A 330 -2.09 -28.14 21.50
C GLY A 330 -2.86 -29.46 21.33
N PHE A 331 -3.56 -29.68 20.22
CA PHE A 331 -4.22 -30.94 19.86
C PHE A 331 -4.27 -31.10 18.33
N SER A 332 -4.41 -32.32 17.82
CA SER A 332 -4.48 -32.53 16.36
C SER A 332 -5.91 -32.39 15.84
N MET A 333 -6.07 -31.83 14.64
CA MET A 333 -7.36 -31.74 13.95
C MET A 333 -7.39 -32.61 12.71
N LYS A 334 -8.56 -33.15 12.38
CA LYS A 334 -8.79 -34.01 11.21
C LYS A 334 -9.98 -33.55 10.37
N GLY A 335 -9.91 -33.78 9.07
CA GLY A 335 -10.99 -33.50 8.12
C GLY A 335 -10.74 -34.14 6.76
N LEU A 336 -11.75 -34.16 5.89
CA LEU A 336 -11.63 -34.66 4.53
C LEU A 336 -11.27 -33.53 3.55
N ALA A 337 -10.61 -33.88 2.44
CA ALA A 337 -10.19 -32.94 1.42
C ALA A 337 -11.35 -32.41 0.55
N ASP A 338 -12.57 -32.92 0.63
CA ASP A 338 -13.77 -32.28 0.06
C ASP A 338 -14.39 -31.21 0.97
N GLY A 339 -13.99 -31.18 2.25
CA GLY A 339 -14.44 -30.19 3.23
C GLY A 339 -13.84 -28.81 3.01
N THR A 340 -14.59 -27.76 3.33
CA THR A 340 -14.11 -26.36 3.23
C THR A 340 -13.11 -26.01 4.32
N PHE A 341 -13.27 -26.59 5.51
CA PHE A 341 -12.47 -26.30 6.71
C PHE A 341 -12.01 -27.56 7.42
N ILE A 342 -10.86 -27.49 8.09
CA ILE A 342 -10.43 -28.47 9.10
C ILE A 342 -10.61 -27.84 10.48
N THR A 343 -11.39 -28.50 11.34
CA THR A 343 -11.88 -27.96 12.63
C THR A 343 -12.02 -29.05 13.70
N PRO A 344 -12.25 -28.68 14.97
CA PRO A 344 -12.69 -29.64 15.99
C PRO A 344 -13.99 -30.37 15.61
N LEU A 345 -14.94 -29.69 14.94
CA LEU A 345 -16.20 -30.29 14.48
C LEU A 345 -15.99 -31.37 13.41
N THR A 346 -15.12 -31.12 12.42
CA THR A 346 -14.78 -32.15 11.42
C THR A 346 -14.00 -33.30 12.02
N THR A 347 -13.22 -33.03 13.08
CA THR A 347 -12.52 -34.06 13.85
C THR A 347 -13.53 -34.97 14.57
N LEU A 348 -14.53 -34.40 15.26
CA LEU A 348 -15.62 -35.16 15.89
C LEU A 348 -16.40 -35.98 14.86
N LEU A 349 -16.80 -35.34 13.75
CA LEU A 349 -17.53 -35.98 12.66
C LEU A 349 -16.77 -37.23 12.19
N ARG A 350 -15.46 -37.08 11.94
CA ARG A 350 -14.62 -38.19 11.47
C ARG A 350 -14.52 -39.31 12.48
N MET A 351 -14.33 -39.00 13.76
CA MET A 351 -14.26 -40.02 14.81
C MET A 351 -15.57 -40.81 14.95
N LYS A 352 -16.72 -40.15 14.80
CA LYS A 352 -18.03 -40.82 14.83
C LYS A 352 -18.30 -41.65 13.56
N GLU A 353 -17.94 -41.16 12.37
CA GLU A 353 -17.98 -41.96 11.13
C GLU A 353 -17.16 -43.26 11.28
N LEU A 354 -15.96 -43.17 11.86
CA LEU A 354 -15.10 -44.33 12.10
C LEU A 354 -15.67 -45.32 13.13
N LYS A 355 -16.52 -44.86 14.06
CA LYS A 355 -17.27 -45.71 15.00
C LYS A 355 -18.56 -46.30 14.38
N GLY A 356 -18.89 -45.94 13.14
CA GLY A 356 -20.09 -46.42 12.44
C GLY A 356 -21.39 -45.78 12.92
N GLU A 357 -21.33 -44.61 13.58
CA GLU A 357 -22.51 -43.86 13.99
C GLU A 357 -23.19 -43.17 12.79
N ASP A 358 -24.53 -43.08 12.80
CA ASP A 358 -25.26 -42.29 11.80
C ASP A 358 -25.09 -40.80 12.09
N VAL A 359 -24.26 -40.15 11.27
CA VAL A 359 -23.94 -38.72 11.36
C VAL A 359 -24.45 -37.95 10.16
N GLY A 360 -25.39 -38.47 9.37
CA GLY A 360 -25.85 -37.84 8.13
C GLY A 360 -26.31 -36.39 8.34
N ILE A 361 -27.13 -36.15 9.37
CA ILE A 361 -27.61 -34.82 9.74
C ILE A 361 -26.43 -33.96 10.23
N PHE A 362 -25.60 -34.48 11.13
CA PHE A 362 -24.45 -33.74 11.67
C PHE A 362 -23.45 -33.33 10.57
N LYS A 363 -23.20 -34.20 9.59
CA LYS A 363 -22.36 -33.94 8.43
C LYS A 363 -22.87 -32.78 7.61
N LEU A 364 -24.18 -32.70 7.36
CA LEU A 364 -24.80 -31.57 6.68
C LEU A 364 -24.66 -30.28 7.49
N MET A 365 -24.82 -30.36 8.82
CA MET A 365 -24.65 -29.20 9.70
C MET A 365 -23.22 -28.65 9.66
N VAL A 366 -22.21 -29.52 9.67
CA VAL A 366 -20.79 -29.14 9.67
C VAL A 366 -20.32 -28.66 8.28
N LYS A 367 -20.83 -29.25 7.19
CA LYS A 367 -20.39 -28.93 5.82
C LYS A 367 -20.55 -27.44 5.46
N ASP A 368 -21.68 -26.84 5.86
CA ASP A 368 -21.99 -25.44 5.54
C ASP A 368 -21.60 -24.47 6.67
N PHE A 369 -20.97 -24.97 7.74
CA PHE A 369 -20.56 -24.16 8.87
C PHE A 369 -19.20 -23.49 8.60
N ASN A 370 -19.22 -22.16 8.56
CA ASN A 370 -18.02 -21.34 8.48
C ASN A 370 -17.73 -20.71 9.85
N PRO A 371 -16.83 -21.28 10.67
CA PRO A 371 -16.56 -20.77 12.01
C PRO A 371 -15.93 -19.37 12.03
N VAL A 372 -15.23 -18.96 10.97
CA VAL A 372 -14.61 -17.63 10.86
C VAL A 372 -15.66 -16.51 10.81
N THR A 373 -16.84 -16.82 10.25
CA THR A 373 -17.92 -15.84 10.07
C THR A 373 -19.17 -16.18 10.87
N ALA A 374 -19.16 -17.29 11.62
CA ALA A 374 -20.33 -17.82 12.34
C ALA A 374 -20.93 -16.78 13.29
N ALA A 375 -20.09 -16.08 14.05
CA ALA A 375 -20.55 -15.08 15.01
C ALA A 375 -21.33 -13.93 14.34
N SER A 376 -20.77 -13.39 13.26
CA SER A 376 -21.45 -12.38 12.46
C SER A 376 -22.72 -12.93 11.79
N ALA A 377 -22.69 -14.19 11.34
CA ALA A 377 -23.81 -14.84 10.66
C ALA A 377 -25.05 -15.05 11.56
N VAL A 378 -24.85 -15.26 12.87
CA VAL A 378 -25.93 -15.39 13.86
C VAL A 378 -26.86 -14.17 13.88
N GLY A 379 -26.33 -12.96 13.65
CA GLY A 379 -27.13 -11.74 13.57
C GLY A 379 -28.04 -11.64 12.34
N PHE A 380 -27.80 -12.45 11.30
CA PHE A 380 -28.57 -12.48 10.05
C PHE A 380 -29.51 -13.69 9.96
N TYR A 381 -29.21 -14.77 10.67
CA TYR A 381 -30.05 -15.97 10.65
C TYR A 381 -31.24 -15.86 11.60
N THR A 382 -32.33 -16.51 11.25
CA THR A 382 -33.56 -16.60 12.05
C THR A 382 -33.99 -18.06 12.24
N GLY A 383 -34.83 -18.31 13.25
CA GLY A 383 -35.40 -19.64 13.52
C GLY A 383 -34.36 -20.75 13.71
N ASP A 384 -34.66 -21.93 13.15
CA ASP A 384 -33.86 -23.15 13.32
C ASP A 384 -32.41 -23.01 12.85
N ARG A 385 -32.16 -22.23 11.78
CA ARG A 385 -30.81 -22.03 11.24
C ARG A 385 -29.91 -21.24 12.20
N LYS A 386 -30.47 -20.23 12.88
CA LYS A 386 -29.75 -19.46 13.91
C LYS A 386 -29.37 -20.37 15.08
N ASN A 387 -30.35 -21.14 15.56
CA ASN A 387 -30.18 -22.09 16.66
C ASN A 387 -29.10 -23.13 16.32
N GLN A 388 -29.12 -23.69 15.11
CA GLN A 388 -28.11 -24.62 14.62
C GLN A 388 -26.70 -24.04 14.66
N VAL A 389 -26.49 -22.82 14.16
CA VAL A 389 -25.16 -22.18 14.13
C VAL A 389 -24.66 -21.91 15.56
N GLN A 390 -25.52 -21.40 16.44
CA GLN A 390 -25.20 -21.18 17.85
C GLN A 390 -24.78 -22.48 18.57
N LYS A 391 -25.47 -23.59 18.31
CA LYS A 391 -25.12 -24.91 18.86
C LYS A 391 -23.77 -25.42 18.36
N LEU A 392 -23.46 -25.24 17.08
CA LEU A 392 -22.16 -25.63 16.52
C LEU A 392 -21.02 -24.78 17.07
N MET A 393 -21.24 -23.48 17.31
CA MET A 393 -20.27 -22.61 17.98
C MET A 393 -19.97 -23.10 19.41
N LEU A 394 -21.00 -23.42 20.20
CA LEU A 394 -20.82 -23.97 21.55
C LEU A 394 -20.10 -25.31 21.53
N LEU A 395 -20.51 -26.21 20.63
CA LEU A 395 -19.88 -27.52 20.47
C LEU A 395 -18.41 -27.38 20.09
N MET A 396 -18.05 -26.42 19.23
CA MET A 396 -16.67 -26.19 18.84
C MET A 396 -15.78 -25.85 20.05
N GLU A 397 -16.25 -24.99 20.96
CA GLU A 397 -15.52 -24.65 22.18
C GLU A 397 -15.40 -25.81 23.16
N ILE A 398 -16.48 -26.56 23.35
CA ILE A 398 -16.45 -27.80 24.15
C ILE A 398 -15.39 -28.76 23.60
N LEU A 399 -15.33 -28.91 22.27
CA LEU A 399 -14.39 -29.81 21.62
C LEU A 399 -12.95 -29.35 21.76
N LYS A 400 -12.65 -28.04 21.69
CA LYS A 400 -11.30 -27.51 21.92
C LYS A 400 -10.79 -27.86 23.32
N ILE A 401 -11.62 -27.63 24.34
CA ILE A 401 -11.27 -27.92 25.74
C ILE A 401 -11.07 -29.42 25.91
N ALA A 402 -12.01 -30.23 25.43
CA ALA A 402 -11.94 -31.68 25.55
C ALA A 402 -10.71 -32.27 24.82
N LEU A 403 -10.41 -31.81 23.60
CA LEU A 403 -9.24 -32.26 22.83
C LEU A 403 -7.92 -31.86 23.50
N LYS A 404 -7.83 -30.65 24.06
CA LYS A 404 -6.64 -30.18 24.78
C LYS A 404 -6.38 -30.97 26.06
N GLU A 405 -7.45 -31.46 26.70
CA GLU A 405 -7.39 -32.34 27.87
C GLU A 405 -7.23 -33.83 27.50
N GLY A 406 -7.11 -34.15 26.21
CA GLY A 406 -6.91 -35.53 25.74
C GLY A 406 -8.15 -36.42 25.83
N ALA A 407 -9.35 -35.85 25.85
CA ALA A 407 -10.60 -36.59 25.95
C ALA A 407 -10.94 -37.36 24.66
N ASP A 408 -11.63 -38.51 24.79
CA ASP A 408 -12.31 -39.13 23.64
C ASP A 408 -13.60 -38.36 23.34
N ILE A 409 -13.50 -37.35 22.47
CA ILE A 409 -14.63 -36.52 22.06
C ILE A 409 -15.74 -37.28 21.33
N SER A 410 -15.47 -38.48 20.78
CA SER A 410 -16.51 -39.25 20.09
C SER A 410 -17.59 -39.79 21.04
N SER A 411 -17.33 -39.77 22.35
CA SER A 411 -18.31 -40.08 23.40
C SER A 411 -19.34 -38.97 23.64
N ILE A 412 -19.16 -37.77 23.06
CA ILE A 412 -20.11 -36.66 23.17
C ILE A 412 -21.45 -37.04 22.53
N ASN A 413 -22.53 -36.76 23.25
CA ASN A 413 -23.88 -37.10 22.84
C ASN A 413 -24.50 -35.98 22.01
N LEU A 414 -24.65 -36.18 20.70
CA LEU A 414 -25.16 -35.16 19.79
C LEU A 414 -26.68 -34.95 19.85
N THR A 415 -27.46 -35.67 20.67
CA THR A 415 -28.93 -35.50 20.73
C THR A 415 -29.36 -34.05 20.98
N GLN A 416 -28.67 -33.34 21.88
CA GLN A 416 -28.95 -31.93 22.18
C GLN A 416 -28.60 -31.01 20.98
N ILE A 417 -27.58 -31.36 20.19
CA ILE A 417 -27.14 -30.63 19.00
C ILE A 417 -28.12 -30.82 17.83
N LEU A 418 -28.59 -32.05 17.64
CA LEU A 418 -29.43 -32.45 16.50
C LEU A 418 -30.92 -32.14 16.69
N SER A 419 -31.36 -31.92 17.93
CA SER A 419 -32.76 -31.59 18.24
C SER A 419 -33.09 -30.11 17.99
N ASN A 420 -34.38 -29.79 17.82
CA ASN A 420 -34.83 -28.41 17.60
C ASN A 420 -35.04 -27.58 18.89
N ILE A 421 -34.51 -28.05 20.01
CA ILE A 421 -34.55 -27.28 21.27
C ILE A 421 -33.71 -26.00 21.14
N PRO A 422 -34.13 -24.85 21.68
CA PRO A 422 -33.31 -23.64 21.70
C PRO A 422 -31.98 -23.82 22.46
N LEU A 423 -30.93 -23.10 22.07
CA LEU A 423 -29.62 -23.13 22.75
C LEU A 423 -29.74 -22.96 24.28
N LYS A 424 -30.58 -22.01 24.72
CA LYS A 424 -30.78 -21.71 26.15
C LYS A 424 -31.26 -22.93 26.95
N ASP A 425 -32.14 -23.73 26.35
CA ASP A 425 -32.81 -24.87 26.98
C ASP A 425 -31.99 -26.17 26.85
N MET A 426 -30.78 -26.11 26.27
CA MET A 426 -29.94 -27.30 26.15
C MET A 426 -29.38 -27.74 27.50
N ASP A 427 -29.46 -29.07 27.71
CA ASP A 427 -28.85 -29.77 28.82
C ASP A 427 -27.37 -30.10 28.48
N LEU A 428 -26.46 -29.34 29.10
CA LEU A 428 -25.02 -29.54 28.94
C LEU A 428 -24.54 -30.84 29.57
N ASP A 429 -25.12 -31.28 30.68
CA ASP A 429 -24.74 -32.54 31.33
C ASP A 429 -25.09 -33.74 30.44
N GLN A 430 -26.23 -33.69 29.74
CA GLN A 430 -26.59 -34.71 28.77
C GLN A 430 -25.65 -34.71 27.55
N LEU A 431 -25.31 -33.52 27.03
CA LEU A 431 -24.36 -33.37 25.92
C LEU A 431 -22.99 -33.96 26.27
N LEU A 432 -22.51 -33.66 27.47
CA LEU A 432 -21.20 -34.07 27.98
C LEU A 432 -21.20 -35.46 28.61
N GLY A 433 -22.34 -36.16 28.64
CA GLY A 433 -22.56 -37.37 29.45
C GLY A 433 -21.50 -38.46 29.31
N GLY A 434 -20.93 -38.64 28.11
CA GLY A 434 -19.88 -39.62 27.82
C GLY A 434 -18.46 -39.24 28.27
N LEU A 435 -18.24 -38.01 28.76
CA LEU A 435 -16.95 -37.53 29.26
C LEU A 435 -16.77 -37.81 30.77
N SER A 436 -15.52 -37.83 31.24
CA SER A 436 -15.22 -37.97 32.68
C SER A 436 -15.61 -36.72 33.48
N ASP A 437 -15.93 -36.89 34.75
CA ASP A 437 -16.36 -35.79 35.63
C ASP A 437 -15.31 -34.68 35.77
N SER A 438 -14.01 -35.03 35.73
CA SER A 438 -12.90 -34.07 35.71
C SER A 438 -12.95 -33.16 34.48
N ILE A 439 -13.19 -33.74 33.31
CA ILE A 439 -13.25 -33.00 32.04
C ILE A 439 -14.55 -32.18 31.97
N LYS A 440 -15.68 -32.76 32.43
CA LYS A 440 -16.95 -32.05 32.57
C LYS A 440 -16.78 -30.80 33.44
N SER A 441 -16.16 -30.94 34.61
CA SER A 441 -15.91 -29.81 35.52
C SER A 441 -15.11 -28.72 34.82
N LYS A 442 -14.00 -29.06 34.13
CA LYS A 442 -13.19 -28.05 33.39
C LYS A 442 -13.98 -27.35 32.29
N ILE A 443 -14.78 -28.09 31.52
CA ILE A 443 -15.62 -27.51 30.47
C ILE A 443 -16.64 -26.56 31.10
N MET A 444 -17.31 -26.99 32.18
CA MET A 444 -18.30 -26.17 32.88
C MET A 444 -17.67 -24.95 33.56
N ASP A 445 -16.45 -25.08 34.11
CA ASP A 445 -15.70 -23.97 34.70
C ASP A 445 -15.34 -22.93 33.65
N VAL A 446 -14.81 -23.34 32.48
CA VAL A 446 -14.45 -22.42 31.40
C VAL A 446 -15.69 -21.77 30.80
N LEU A 447 -16.73 -22.54 30.49
CA LEU A 447 -17.98 -22.00 29.92
C LEU A 447 -18.75 -21.12 30.92
N GLY A 448 -18.70 -21.46 32.21
CA GLY A 448 -19.33 -20.72 33.30
C GLY A 448 -18.58 -19.45 33.69
N ALA A 449 -17.25 -19.47 33.71
CA ALA A 449 -16.43 -18.28 33.98
C ALA A 449 -16.44 -17.26 32.84
N SER A 450 -16.75 -17.69 31.61
CA SER A 450 -16.76 -16.84 30.40
C SER A 450 -18.17 -16.42 29.94
N SER A 451 -19.23 -16.96 30.55
CA SER A 451 -20.63 -16.78 30.12
C SER A 451 -20.84 -17.04 28.61
N PHE A 452 -20.08 -17.98 28.01
CA PHE A 452 -20.04 -18.17 26.55
C PHE A 452 -21.39 -18.63 25.97
N LYS A 453 -22.09 -19.54 26.67
CA LYS A 453 -23.44 -19.99 26.26
C LYS A 453 -24.43 -18.81 26.25
N ASP A 454 -24.35 -17.94 27.24
CA ASP A 454 -25.23 -16.77 27.37
C ASP A 454 -24.90 -15.73 26.31
N LEU A 455 -23.61 -15.49 26.06
CA LEU A 455 -23.14 -14.62 24.97
C LEU A 455 -23.68 -15.07 23.61
N LEU A 456 -23.57 -16.37 23.30
CA LEU A 456 -24.10 -16.93 22.06
C LEU A 456 -25.61 -16.68 21.94
N SER A 457 -26.35 -16.75 23.05
CA SER A 457 -27.80 -16.56 23.08
C SER A 457 -28.24 -15.12 22.82
N ILE A 458 -27.38 -14.13 23.11
CA ILE A 458 -27.65 -12.70 22.91
C ILE A 458 -26.90 -12.09 21.73
N LEU A 459 -26.14 -12.89 20.97
CA LEU A 459 -25.22 -12.40 19.94
C LEU A 459 -25.93 -11.57 18.85
N ASP A 460 -27.18 -11.89 18.53
CA ASP A 460 -28.01 -11.12 17.59
C ASP A 460 -28.65 -9.87 18.20
N LYS A 461 -28.66 -9.76 19.54
CA LYS A 461 -29.10 -8.57 20.26
C LYS A 461 -27.97 -7.54 20.39
N ILE A 462 -26.72 -7.96 20.21
CA ILE A 462 -25.56 -7.07 20.16
C ILE A 462 -25.60 -6.28 18.86
N ASP A 463 -25.32 -4.99 18.97
CA ASP A 463 -25.23 -4.07 17.85
C ASP A 463 -23.90 -4.26 17.13
N THR A 464 -23.96 -4.87 15.94
CA THR A 464 -22.78 -5.16 15.11
C THR A 464 -22.14 -3.89 14.54
N SER A 465 -22.81 -2.73 14.62
CA SER A 465 -22.16 -1.45 14.34
C SER A 465 -21.21 -1.05 15.46
N LYS A 466 -21.47 -1.49 16.70
CA LYS A 466 -20.68 -1.18 17.89
C LYS A 466 -19.62 -2.22 18.21
N VAL A 467 -19.84 -3.48 17.82
CA VAL A 467 -18.94 -4.59 18.17
C VAL A 467 -18.63 -5.47 16.96
N ASN A 468 -17.37 -5.89 16.82
CA ASN A 468 -16.95 -6.97 15.95
C ASN A 468 -17.21 -8.32 16.61
N LEU A 469 -18.32 -8.95 16.22
CA LEU A 469 -18.74 -10.22 16.80
C LEU A 469 -17.73 -11.36 16.60
N ASN A 470 -16.97 -11.35 15.50
CA ASN A 470 -15.95 -12.39 15.27
C ASN A 470 -14.79 -12.21 16.25
N THR A 471 -14.30 -10.99 16.43
CA THR A 471 -13.28 -10.66 17.44
C THR A 471 -13.77 -10.97 18.86
N LEU A 472 -15.03 -10.65 19.16
CA LEU A 472 -15.64 -10.91 20.46
C LEU A 472 -15.67 -12.40 20.77
N ILE A 473 -16.11 -13.22 19.81
CA ILE A 473 -16.15 -14.67 20.02
C ILE A 473 -14.74 -15.25 20.14
N VAL A 474 -13.76 -14.77 19.36
CA VAL A 474 -12.36 -15.22 19.49
C VAL A 474 -11.81 -14.88 20.88
N ASN A 475 -12.03 -13.66 21.35
CA ASN A 475 -11.54 -13.19 22.65
C ASN A 475 -12.19 -13.89 23.85
N VAL A 476 -13.44 -14.35 23.73
CA VAL A 476 -14.10 -15.12 24.79
C VAL A 476 -13.79 -16.62 24.68
N SER A 477 -13.70 -17.15 23.46
CA SER A 477 -13.33 -18.55 23.15
C SER A 477 -11.97 -18.93 23.73
N ASP A 478 -11.03 -18.00 23.80
CA ASP A 478 -9.68 -18.27 24.29
C ASP A 478 -9.61 -18.56 25.80
N GLY A 479 -10.71 -18.33 26.52
CA GLY A 479 -10.90 -18.65 27.94
C GLY A 479 -10.02 -17.88 28.91
N LYS A 480 -9.27 -16.86 28.44
CA LYS A 480 -8.31 -16.10 29.25
C LYS A 480 -8.79 -14.70 29.62
N LYS A 481 -9.78 -14.16 28.90
CA LYS A 481 -10.30 -12.81 29.10
C LYS A 481 -11.74 -12.85 29.60
N GLY A 482 -12.06 -11.99 30.56
CA GLY A 482 -13.45 -11.79 30.99
C GLY A 482 -14.28 -11.15 29.87
N LEU A 483 -15.60 -11.34 29.91
CA LEU A 483 -16.51 -10.86 28.86
C LEU A 483 -16.39 -9.34 28.63
N ASN A 484 -16.23 -8.55 29.68
CA ASN A 484 -16.06 -7.10 29.55
C ASN A 484 -14.80 -6.73 28.78
N ASP A 485 -13.67 -7.38 29.05
CA ASP A 485 -12.43 -7.09 28.34
C ASP A 485 -12.49 -7.58 26.90
N ALA A 486 -13.13 -8.74 26.68
CA ALA A 486 -13.40 -9.23 25.34
C ALA A 486 -14.31 -8.29 24.53
N ILE A 487 -15.35 -7.71 25.15
CA ILE A 487 -16.22 -6.69 24.52
C ILE A 487 -15.40 -5.45 24.18
N LYS A 488 -14.61 -4.91 25.12
CA LYS A 488 -13.76 -3.73 24.89
C LYS A 488 -12.85 -3.89 23.68
N GLU A 489 -12.14 -5.00 23.61
CA GLU A 489 -11.23 -5.30 22.49
C GLU A 489 -11.94 -5.57 21.17
N SER A 490 -13.26 -5.79 21.23
CA SER A 490 -14.10 -6.03 20.06
C SER A 490 -14.89 -4.80 19.66
N LEU A 491 -14.76 -3.66 20.34
CA LEU A 491 -15.49 -2.45 20.01
C LEU A 491 -15.04 -1.89 18.65
N LYS A 492 -16.04 -1.51 17.87
CA LYS A 492 -15.91 -0.72 16.64
C LYS A 492 -16.22 0.76 16.88
N VAL A 493 -16.82 1.08 18.03
CA VAL A 493 -17.24 2.43 18.42
C VAL A 493 -17.07 2.66 19.92
N SER A 494 -16.90 3.93 20.29
CA SER A 494 -16.81 4.34 21.69
C SER A 494 -18.15 4.22 22.38
N LEU A 495 -18.12 3.73 23.61
CA LEU A 495 -19.28 3.72 24.48
C LEU A 495 -19.12 4.73 25.61
N PRO A 496 -20.21 5.37 26.07
CA PRO A 496 -20.19 6.31 27.20
C PRO A 496 -19.59 5.72 28.49
N THR A 497 -18.90 6.56 29.26
CA THR A 497 -18.04 6.22 30.43
C THR A 497 -18.76 6.10 31.77
N ASP A 498 -20.08 5.92 31.79
CA ASP A 498 -20.86 5.72 33.01
C ASP A 498 -20.73 4.29 33.57
N SER A 499 -20.84 4.15 34.90
CA SER A 499 -20.52 2.94 35.70
C SER A 499 -21.46 1.74 35.50
N SER A 500 -22.13 1.63 34.35
CA SER A 500 -23.03 0.54 33.98
C SER A 500 -22.31 -0.61 33.27
N ASN A 501 -22.91 -1.80 33.25
CA ASN A 501 -22.39 -2.98 32.54
C ASN A 501 -22.15 -2.66 31.05
N LEU A 502 -20.94 -2.93 30.56
CA LEU A 502 -20.52 -2.64 29.17
C LEU A 502 -21.42 -3.36 28.15
N LEU A 503 -21.99 -4.50 28.53
CA LEU A 503 -22.91 -5.24 27.68
C LEU A 503 -24.15 -4.42 27.32
N ASP A 504 -24.73 -3.69 28.26
CA ASP A 504 -25.95 -2.90 28.05
C ASP A 504 -25.72 -1.77 27.02
N LYS A 505 -24.48 -1.30 26.91
CA LYS A 505 -24.08 -0.25 25.97
C LYS A 505 -23.91 -0.75 24.54
N VAL A 506 -23.56 -2.03 24.38
CA VAL A 506 -23.38 -2.66 23.06
C VAL A 506 -24.64 -3.33 22.52
N LEU A 507 -25.73 -3.40 23.28
CA LEU A 507 -27.01 -3.90 22.76
C LEU A 507 -27.60 -2.95 21.71
N LYS A 508 -28.41 -3.54 20.83
CA LYS A 508 -29.30 -2.81 19.92
C LYS A 508 -30.29 -1.96 20.74
N PRO A 509 -30.75 -0.81 20.23
CA PRO A 509 -31.69 0.05 20.95
C PRO A 509 -32.98 -0.69 21.35
N ASN A 510 -33.52 -0.36 22.53
CA ASN A 510 -34.79 -0.89 23.07
C ASN A 510 -34.82 -2.42 23.30
N ILE A 511 -33.66 -3.05 23.45
CA ILE A 511 -33.57 -4.44 23.93
C ILE A 511 -33.55 -4.42 25.46
N GLU A 512 -34.56 -4.99 26.10
CA GLU A 512 -34.50 -5.38 27.51
C GLU A 512 -34.01 -6.82 27.62
N LEU A 513 -33.03 -7.06 28.49
CA LEU A 513 -32.60 -8.41 28.86
C LEU A 513 -33.48 -8.91 30.01
N GLU A 514 -33.84 -10.20 29.99
CA GLU A 514 -34.62 -10.82 31.06
C GLU A 514 -33.80 -10.81 32.38
N GLU A 515 -34.46 -10.56 33.52
CA GLU A 515 -33.81 -10.56 34.83
C GLU A 515 -33.17 -11.93 35.14
N GLY A 516 -31.94 -11.91 35.66
CA GLY A 516 -31.19 -13.12 36.01
C GLY A 516 -30.27 -13.65 34.91
N PHE A 517 -30.22 -13.02 33.74
CA PHE A 517 -29.33 -13.44 32.66
C PHE A 517 -27.84 -13.14 32.90
N MET A 518 -27.47 -12.23 33.81
CA MET A 518 -26.06 -11.96 34.17
C MET A 518 -25.90 -11.33 35.57
N ASN A 519 -25.06 -11.94 36.42
CA ASN A 519 -24.50 -11.32 37.62
C ASN A 519 -23.00 -11.04 37.35
N PHE A 520 -22.64 -9.81 37.00
CA PHE A 520 -21.22 -9.40 36.89
C PHE A 520 -20.92 -8.34 37.95
N ASP A 521 -19.96 -8.66 38.83
CA ASP A 521 -19.44 -7.79 39.87
C ASP A 521 -18.54 -6.69 39.25
N PRO A 522 -18.87 -5.40 39.39
CA PRO A 522 -18.05 -4.31 38.89
C PRO A 522 -17.01 -3.94 39.95
N THR A 523 -15.93 -4.70 40.08
CA THR A 523 -14.78 -4.25 40.89
C THR A 523 -13.44 -4.37 40.17
N SER A 524 -12.84 -3.19 39.99
CA SER A 524 -11.46 -2.82 39.66
C SER A 524 -10.81 -3.32 38.35
N SER A 525 -10.71 -2.43 37.36
CA SER A 525 -9.41 -2.05 36.77
C SER A 525 -9.53 -0.75 35.95
N THR A 526 -8.45 0.02 35.98
CA THR A 526 -8.24 1.27 35.23
C THR A 526 -8.30 1.02 33.72
N PHE A 527 -9.06 1.87 33.01
CA PHE A 527 -9.30 1.77 31.57
C PHE A 527 -8.08 2.25 30.79
N GLU A 528 -7.51 1.37 29.96
CA GLU A 528 -6.57 1.74 28.89
C GLU A 528 -7.36 1.65 27.57
N GLY A 529 -7.48 2.77 26.85
CA GLY A 529 -8.04 2.73 25.49
C GLY A 529 -7.01 2.18 24.51
N ASN A 530 -7.32 2.06 23.21
CA ASN A 530 -6.39 1.55 22.20
C ASN A 530 -5.95 2.63 21.18
N SER A 531 -6.37 3.87 21.38
CA SER A 531 -5.93 4.99 20.55
C SER A 531 -4.60 5.55 21.06
N SER A 532 -3.92 6.32 20.22
CA SER A 532 -2.70 6.99 20.63
C SER A 532 -2.59 8.40 20.07
N ILE A 533 -1.86 9.28 20.76
CA ILE A 533 -1.49 10.61 20.26
C ILE A 533 0.02 10.62 20.10
N THR A 534 0.50 10.99 18.91
CA THR A 534 1.92 11.10 18.60
C THR A 534 2.22 12.43 17.92
N GLY A 535 3.45 12.90 18.05
CA GLY A 535 3.90 14.14 17.41
C GLY A 535 5.41 14.34 17.55
N LYS A 536 5.88 15.46 16.99
CA LYS A 536 7.30 15.82 16.96
C LYS A 536 7.51 17.23 17.50
N VAL A 537 8.61 17.45 18.21
CA VAL A 537 9.03 18.76 18.70
C VAL A 537 10.40 19.11 18.10
N GLU A 538 10.50 20.31 17.53
CA GLU A 538 11.71 20.84 16.91
C GLU A 538 12.02 22.26 17.43
N ASP A 539 13.28 22.67 17.31
CA ASP A 539 13.67 24.05 17.55
C ASP A 539 13.05 24.97 16.48
N ALA A 540 12.44 26.08 16.92
CA ALA A 540 11.72 26.97 16.02
C ALA A 540 12.60 27.61 14.92
N ILE A 541 13.91 27.74 15.14
CA ILE A 541 14.85 28.43 14.25
C ILE A 541 15.67 27.44 13.45
N TYR A 542 16.37 26.55 14.13
CA TYR A 542 17.30 25.62 13.50
C TYR A 542 16.61 24.38 12.92
N LYS A 543 15.33 24.16 13.25
CA LYS A 543 14.52 22.98 12.83
C LYS A 543 15.15 21.64 13.25
N ASN A 544 16.04 21.66 14.22
CA ASN A 544 16.61 20.43 14.79
C ASN A 544 15.59 19.80 15.74
N PRO A 545 15.44 18.46 15.73
CA PRO A 545 14.62 17.78 16.72
C PRO A 545 15.08 18.03 18.16
N LEU A 546 14.14 18.18 19.08
CA LEU A 546 14.42 18.43 20.49
C LEU A 546 14.11 17.20 21.34
N GLU A 547 15.16 16.53 21.80
CA GLU A 547 15.08 15.45 22.79
C GLU A 547 14.77 15.98 24.20
N ASN A 548 14.22 15.16 25.08
CA ASN A 548 13.99 15.49 26.50
C ASN A 548 13.12 16.75 26.68
N VAL A 549 12.11 16.93 25.84
CA VAL A 549 11.02 17.89 26.03
C VAL A 549 9.92 17.19 26.82
N THR A 550 9.46 17.79 27.92
CA THR A 550 8.37 17.24 28.74
C THR A 550 7.02 17.58 28.12
N ILE A 551 6.21 16.56 27.84
CA ILE A 551 4.85 16.68 27.30
C ILE A 551 3.86 16.14 28.32
N LYS A 552 2.97 17.00 28.82
CA LYS A 552 1.89 16.63 29.75
C LYS A 552 0.56 16.58 29.01
N LEU A 553 -0.13 15.45 29.05
CA LEU A 553 -1.46 15.24 28.47
C LEU A 553 -2.54 15.50 29.52
N TYR A 554 -3.58 16.22 29.10
CA TYR A 554 -4.77 16.50 29.88
C TYR A 554 -6.02 16.13 29.09
N LYS A 555 -7.09 15.76 29.79
CA LYS A 555 -8.46 15.62 29.26
C LYS A 555 -9.37 16.54 30.07
N ASP A 556 -10.04 17.48 29.41
CA ASP A 556 -10.95 18.43 30.09
C ASP A 556 -10.31 19.08 31.34
N ALA A 557 -9.05 19.55 31.17
CA ALA A 557 -8.17 20.12 32.20
C ALA A 557 -7.69 19.16 33.32
N HIS A 558 -8.06 17.88 33.30
CA HIS A 558 -7.54 16.88 34.23
C HIS A 558 -6.28 16.24 33.68
N PHE A 559 -5.21 16.20 34.48
CA PHE A 559 -3.96 15.56 34.10
C PHE A 559 -4.15 14.06 33.92
N ILE A 560 -3.68 13.53 32.80
CA ILE A 560 -3.75 12.11 32.47
C ILE A 560 -2.37 11.46 32.66
N LYS A 561 -1.37 11.94 31.92
CA LYS A 561 -0.01 11.38 31.95
C LYS A 561 1.01 12.33 31.36
N GLU A 562 2.28 12.00 31.56
CA GLU A 562 3.44 12.73 31.06
C GLU A 562 4.37 11.78 30.29
N VAL A 563 4.98 12.28 29.23
CA VAL A 563 6.07 11.62 28.49
C VAL A 563 7.15 12.64 28.14
N THR A 564 8.31 12.14 27.69
CA THR A 564 9.38 12.98 27.15
C THR A 564 9.66 12.62 25.69
N THR A 565 10.11 13.58 24.89
CA THR A 565 10.56 13.32 23.52
C THR A 565 11.86 12.53 23.47
N ASP A 566 11.99 11.66 22.47
CA ASP A 566 13.21 10.90 22.16
C ASP A 566 14.25 11.73 21.37
N SER A 567 15.37 11.11 20.96
CA SER A 567 16.45 11.76 20.21
C SER A 567 16.03 12.32 18.85
N LEU A 568 14.90 11.87 18.30
CA LEU A 568 14.30 12.36 17.06
C LEU A 568 13.19 13.40 17.34
N GLY A 569 13.04 13.83 18.59
CA GLY A 569 12.03 14.79 19.02
C GLY A 569 10.61 14.23 19.07
N ILE A 570 10.44 12.91 18.97
CA ILE A 570 9.13 12.25 18.87
C ILE A 570 8.60 11.91 20.27
N TYR A 571 7.29 12.10 20.49
CA TYR A 571 6.59 11.65 21.69
C TYR A 571 5.39 10.78 21.33
N LEU A 572 5.05 9.82 22.19
CA LEU A 572 3.90 8.93 22.02
C LEU A 572 3.12 8.76 23.33
N PHE A 573 1.83 9.07 23.28
CA PHE A 573 0.87 8.68 24.30
C PHE A 573 0.05 7.50 23.77
N SER A 574 0.38 6.28 24.18
CA SER A 574 -0.43 5.08 23.88
C SER A 574 -1.64 4.94 24.81
N ASN A 575 -2.48 3.95 24.58
CA ASN A 575 -3.47 3.50 25.54
C ASN A 575 -4.56 4.54 25.91
N LEU A 576 -4.90 5.42 24.97
CA LEU A 576 -5.87 6.50 25.13
C LEU A 576 -7.26 6.12 24.63
N ILE A 577 -8.28 6.72 25.21
CA ILE A 577 -9.67 6.57 24.78
C ILE A 577 -9.93 7.55 23.62
N GLY A 578 -10.56 7.09 22.54
CA GLY A 578 -10.92 7.92 21.38
C GLY A 578 -12.03 8.91 21.72
N GLU A 579 -11.67 10.11 22.17
CA GLU A 579 -12.60 11.19 22.50
C GLU A 579 -12.03 12.57 22.14
N SER A 580 -12.88 13.59 22.20
CA SER A 580 -12.49 15.00 22.11
C SER A 580 -12.17 15.61 23.49
N GLY A 581 -11.46 16.74 23.51
CA GLY A 581 -11.15 17.48 24.75
C GLY A 581 -9.77 17.16 25.34
N TYR A 582 -8.92 16.46 24.59
CA TYR A 582 -7.51 16.33 24.95
C TYR A 582 -6.75 17.64 24.70
N SER A 583 -5.75 17.89 25.52
CA SER A 583 -4.80 18.99 25.32
C SER A 583 -3.42 18.57 25.83
N ILE A 584 -2.37 19.15 25.26
CA ILE A 584 -0.99 18.91 25.72
C ILE A 584 -0.31 20.22 26.10
N ASN A 585 0.45 20.15 27.19
CA ASN A 585 1.35 21.21 27.64
C ASN A 585 2.79 20.75 27.41
N ILE A 586 3.57 21.59 26.73
CA ILE A 586 4.93 21.30 26.29
C ILE A 586 5.88 22.22 27.04
N SER A 587 6.92 21.66 27.66
CA SER A 587 7.90 22.43 28.41
C SER A 587 9.31 21.84 28.34
N LYS A 588 10.31 22.72 28.29
CA LYS A 588 11.73 22.39 28.35
C LYS A 588 12.49 23.55 28.99
N THR A 589 13.53 23.26 29.76
CA THR A 589 14.43 24.29 30.31
C THR A 589 14.95 25.17 29.17
N ASP A 590 15.01 26.48 29.39
CA ASP A 590 15.43 27.51 28.42
C ASP A 590 14.52 27.73 27.19
N TYR A 591 13.36 27.06 27.12
CA TYR A 591 12.35 27.28 26.08
C TYR A 591 11.04 27.84 26.67
N LEU A 592 10.24 28.50 25.82
CA LEU A 592 8.91 29.02 26.15
C LEU A 592 7.85 27.91 26.13
N THR A 593 7.02 27.83 27.16
CA THR A 593 5.92 26.84 27.23
C THR A 593 4.93 26.98 26.08
N VAL A 594 4.58 25.86 25.46
CA VAL A 594 3.58 25.77 24.39
C VAL A 594 2.35 24.99 24.87
N ASN A 595 1.16 25.44 24.46
CA ASN A 595 -0.10 24.74 24.73
C ASN A 595 -0.76 24.37 23.40
N TYR A 596 -1.14 23.11 23.26
CA TYR A 596 -1.93 22.58 22.15
C TYR A 596 -3.30 22.18 22.68
N GLN A 597 -4.36 22.74 22.10
CA GLN A 597 -5.73 22.57 22.59
C GLN A 597 -6.62 21.82 21.58
N ASP A 598 -7.84 21.51 22.01
CA ASP A 598 -8.92 20.97 21.19
C ASP A 598 -8.51 19.74 20.36
N ILE A 599 -7.75 18.82 20.97
CA ILE A 599 -7.35 17.56 20.33
C ILE A 599 -8.52 16.58 20.44
N SER A 600 -8.92 16.06 19.28
CA SER A 600 -9.89 14.97 19.16
C SER A 600 -9.20 13.72 18.63
N LEU A 601 -9.46 12.60 19.29
CA LEU A 601 -8.89 11.31 19.01
C LEU A 601 -9.99 10.37 18.53
N ASP A 602 -9.78 9.74 17.38
CA ASP A 602 -10.66 8.67 16.90
C ASP A 602 -10.25 7.35 17.56
N GLU A 603 -11.19 6.40 17.66
CA GLU A 603 -10.94 5.11 18.29
C GLU A 603 -9.97 4.23 17.53
N ASN A 604 -9.14 3.48 18.27
CA ASN A 604 -8.21 2.50 17.75
C ASN A 604 -7.26 3.09 16.68
N LEU A 605 -7.05 4.40 16.71
CA LEU A 605 -6.23 5.13 15.75
C LEU A 605 -5.14 5.92 16.47
N THR A 606 -4.03 6.09 15.74
CA THR A 606 -2.93 6.96 16.13
C THR A 606 -3.16 8.33 15.52
N LYS A 607 -3.41 9.34 16.36
CA LYS A 607 -3.52 10.73 15.93
C LYS A 607 -2.15 11.37 15.92
N HIS A 608 -1.67 11.69 14.72
CA HIS A 608 -0.52 12.55 14.54
C HIS A 608 -0.94 14.01 14.71
N LEU A 609 -0.14 14.79 15.44
CA LEU A 609 -0.29 16.24 15.56
C LEU A 609 0.72 16.98 14.66
N GLU A 610 0.47 18.27 14.40
CA GLU A 610 1.45 19.12 13.71
C GLU A 610 2.78 19.15 14.47
N THR A 611 3.88 19.31 13.71
CA THR A 611 5.21 19.50 14.30
C THR A 611 5.22 20.77 15.15
N ILE A 612 5.54 20.60 16.43
CA ILE A 612 5.57 21.69 17.41
C ILE A 612 6.94 22.36 17.35
N LEU A 613 6.95 23.61 16.94
CA LEU A 613 8.15 24.44 16.90
C LEU A 613 8.32 25.17 18.25
N HIS A 614 9.29 24.74 19.05
CA HIS A 614 9.55 25.24 20.39
C HIS A 614 10.54 26.41 20.35
N ILE A 615 10.21 27.50 21.02
CA ILE A 615 10.95 28.76 20.94
C ILE A 615 11.88 28.89 22.15
N GLU A 616 13.17 29.08 21.92
CA GLU A 616 14.14 29.38 22.99
C GLU A 616 13.81 30.75 23.63
N LYS A 617 13.98 30.87 24.96
CA LYS A 617 13.68 32.08 25.74
C LYS A 617 14.49 33.31 25.31
N THR A 618 15.61 33.11 24.63
CA THR A 618 16.42 34.17 23.99
C THR A 618 15.61 34.96 22.96
N TYR A 619 14.58 34.33 22.36
CA TYR A 619 13.63 34.94 21.43
C TYR A 619 12.29 35.29 22.10
N ALA A 620 12.26 35.44 23.42
CA ALA A 620 11.11 36.00 24.12
C ALA A 620 10.92 37.50 23.79
N GLY A 621 9.75 38.06 24.14
CA GLY A 621 9.43 39.47 23.90
C GLY A 621 8.46 39.66 22.74
N LYS A 622 8.40 40.88 22.20
CA LYS A 622 7.44 41.25 21.14
C LYS A 622 8.02 41.01 19.75
N GLY A 623 7.21 40.49 18.83
CA GLY A 623 7.55 40.28 17.42
C GLY A 623 6.41 40.65 16.49
N SER A 624 6.67 40.53 15.19
CA SER A 624 5.68 40.74 14.12
C SER A 624 5.66 39.58 13.14
N ILE A 625 4.51 39.33 12.53
CA ILE A 625 4.34 38.29 11.51
C ILE A 625 3.55 38.81 10.31
N GLY A 626 3.75 38.19 9.15
CA GLY A 626 3.04 38.50 7.92
C GLY A 626 2.96 37.30 6.98
N GLY A 627 2.05 37.39 6.02
CA GLY A 627 1.79 36.34 5.05
C GLY A 627 0.64 36.70 4.11
N LYS A 628 0.15 35.71 3.37
CA LYS A 628 -0.97 35.80 2.44
C LYS A 628 -2.05 34.79 2.77
N VAL A 629 -3.31 35.17 2.55
CA VAL A 629 -4.42 34.22 2.48
C VAL A 629 -4.80 33.99 1.03
N VAL A 630 -4.74 32.73 0.58
CA VAL A 630 -5.08 32.33 -0.80
C VAL A 630 -6.34 31.47 -0.84
N GLY A 631 -7.05 31.49 -1.97
CA GLY A 631 -8.19 30.62 -2.21
C GLY A 631 -7.74 29.20 -2.53
N SER A 632 -8.42 28.19 -1.95
CA SER A 632 -8.07 26.78 -2.17
C SER A 632 -8.30 26.28 -3.61
N ILE A 633 -9.02 26.99 -4.46
CA ILE A 633 -9.39 26.50 -5.82
C ILE A 633 -8.56 27.11 -6.94
N ASP A 634 -7.87 28.23 -6.70
CA ASP A 634 -7.11 28.95 -7.71
C ASP A 634 -5.75 29.47 -7.22
N GLY A 635 -5.42 29.36 -5.92
CA GLY A 635 -4.18 29.86 -5.35
C GLY A 635 -4.09 31.38 -5.33
N ILE A 636 -5.15 32.11 -5.66
CA ILE A 636 -5.13 33.57 -5.78
C ILE A 636 -5.39 34.19 -4.39
N GLY A 637 -4.65 35.25 -4.07
CA GLY A 637 -4.80 35.98 -2.81
C GLY A 637 -6.20 36.59 -2.61
N ARG A 638 -6.78 36.42 -1.43
CA ARG A 638 -8.13 36.90 -1.07
C ARG A 638 -8.05 38.11 -0.14
N SER A 639 -8.51 39.26 -0.60
CA SER A 639 -8.68 40.46 0.23
C SER A 639 -9.96 40.39 1.06
N GLY A 640 -10.00 41.06 2.21
CA GLY A 640 -11.20 41.14 3.06
C GLY A 640 -11.43 39.93 3.95
N ILE A 641 -10.44 39.05 4.11
CA ILE A 641 -10.49 37.93 5.05
C ILE A 641 -10.12 38.45 6.44
N THR A 642 -11.02 38.26 7.40
CA THR A 642 -10.74 38.58 8.81
C THR A 642 -9.96 37.43 9.43
N ILE A 643 -8.86 37.75 10.11
CA ILE A 643 -8.01 36.77 10.82
C ILE A 643 -8.04 37.11 12.31
N ASN A 644 -8.62 36.24 13.13
CA ASN A 644 -8.63 36.35 14.59
C ASN A 644 -7.53 35.48 15.18
N PHE A 645 -6.50 36.10 15.77
CA PHE A 645 -5.39 35.39 16.40
C PHE A 645 -5.67 35.07 17.87
N ARG A 646 -5.39 33.83 18.27
CA ARG A 646 -5.49 33.31 19.64
C ARG A 646 -4.17 32.67 20.04
N LYS A 647 -3.67 32.93 21.26
CA LYS A 647 -2.42 32.33 21.74
C LYS A 647 -2.61 30.85 22.04
N GLY A 648 -1.74 29.99 21.50
CA GLY A 648 -1.80 28.53 21.55
C GLY A 648 -2.00 27.88 20.18
N ILE A 649 -1.70 26.58 20.09
CA ILE A 649 -1.88 25.76 18.89
C ILE A 649 -3.27 25.11 18.91
N ASN A 650 -3.93 25.08 17.75
CA ASN A 650 -5.29 24.57 17.55
C ASN A 650 -6.32 25.10 18.56
N ARG A 651 -6.13 26.32 19.06
CA ARG A 651 -7.06 26.95 20.02
C ARG A 651 -8.18 27.64 19.25
N ARG A 652 -9.39 27.09 19.28
CA ARG A 652 -10.52 27.60 18.48
C ARG A 652 -11.46 28.53 19.25
N THR A 653 -11.37 28.52 20.58
CA THR A 653 -12.24 29.31 21.47
C THR A 653 -11.44 30.16 22.47
N GLY A 654 -12.12 31.06 23.18
CA GLY A 654 -11.54 31.92 24.22
C GLY A 654 -11.24 33.35 23.75
N ASP A 655 -10.14 33.93 24.22
CA ASP A 655 -9.79 35.32 23.94
C ASP A 655 -9.09 35.50 22.60
N ILE A 656 -9.48 36.54 21.85
CA ILE A 656 -8.81 36.99 20.64
C ILE A 656 -7.76 38.02 21.08
N VAL A 657 -6.48 37.77 20.77
CA VAL A 657 -5.40 38.69 21.12
C VAL A 657 -5.20 39.79 20.08
N LYS A 658 -5.54 39.51 18.82
CA LYS A 658 -5.50 40.47 17.73
C LYS A 658 -6.41 40.04 16.59
N THR A 659 -7.01 41.01 15.92
CA THR A 659 -7.72 40.81 14.66
C THR A 659 -7.09 41.68 13.58
N VAL A 660 -6.92 41.13 12.38
CA VAL A 660 -6.50 41.85 11.18
C VAL A 660 -7.38 41.46 10.00
N THR A 661 -7.31 42.21 8.91
CA THR A 661 -8.01 41.90 7.66
C THR A 661 -7.01 41.90 6.52
N THR A 662 -7.10 40.93 5.61
CA THR A 662 -6.22 40.85 4.45
C THR A 662 -6.46 42.00 3.48
N GLY A 663 -5.38 42.59 2.97
CA GLY A 663 -5.38 43.65 1.96
C GLY A 663 -5.36 43.10 0.53
N SER A 664 -4.90 43.94 -0.41
CA SER A 664 -4.73 43.57 -1.82
C SER A 664 -3.80 42.35 -1.96
N GLY A 665 -4.13 41.43 -2.87
CA GLY A 665 -3.37 40.20 -3.07
C GLY A 665 -3.39 39.24 -1.87
N GLY A 666 -4.31 39.43 -0.92
CA GLY A 666 -4.48 38.57 0.25
C GLY A 666 -3.45 38.79 1.37
N VAL A 667 -2.62 39.81 1.28
CA VAL A 667 -1.53 40.07 2.25
C VAL A 667 -2.09 40.53 3.60
N TYR A 668 -1.53 40.02 4.69
CA TYR A 668 -1.76 40.52 6.05
C TYR A 668 -0.43 40.71 6.79
N SER A 669 -0.44 41.59 7.79
CA SER A 669 0.64 41.73 8.76
C SER A 669 0.07 42.05 10.14
N VAL A 670 0.71 41.56 11.18
CA VAL A 670 0.37 41.84 12.58
C VAL A 670 1.64 41.98 13.41
N GLY A 671 1.74 43.08 14.15
CA GLY A 671 2.84 43.36 15.06
C GLY A 671 2.43 43.38 16.52
N ASP A 672 3.45 43.53 17.38
CA ASP A 672 3.35 43.65 18.84
C ASP A 672 2.73 42.43 19.55
N LEU A 673 2.92 41.25 18.98
CA LEU A 673 2.53 39.98 19.61
C LEU A 673 3.66 39.44 20.48
N ASP A 674 3.32 38.83 21.62
CA ASP A 674 4.33 38.12 22.42
C ASP A 674 4.85 36.92 21.64
N ALA A 675 6.12 36.57 21.82
CA ALA A 675 6.69 35.36 21.28
C ALA A 675 5.88 34.13 21.72
N GLY A 676 5.65 33.21 20.78
CA GLY A 676 4.82 32.02 20.98
C GLY A 676 4.12 31.55 19.70
N SER A 677 3.42 30.43 19.82
CA SER A 677 2.55 29.89 18.76
C SER A 677 1.13 30.45 18.91
N TYR A 678 0.48 30.73 17.78
CA TYR A 678 -0.87 31.26 17.71
C TYR A 678 -1.71 30.50 16.68
N THR A 679 -3.00 30.40 16.95
CA THR A 679 -4.01 29.94 15.99
C THR A 679 -4.67 31.15 15.36
N GLY A 680 -4.59 31.29 14.04
CA GLY A 680 -5.34 32.27 13.26
C GLY A 680 -6.64 31.63 12.74
N GLU A 681 -7.78 32.20 13.08
CA GLU A 681 -9.11 31.84 12.56
C GLU A 681 -9.46 32.77 11.38
N LEU A 682 -9.62 32.21 10.17
CA LEU A 682 -9.91 32.93 8.94
C LEU A 682 -11.41 32.92 8.66
N GLN A 683 -12.01 34.10 8.51
CA GLN A 683 -13.45 34.28 8.29
C GLN A 683 -13.75 35.31 7.20
N ALA A 684 -14.65 34.96 6.30
CA ALA A 684 -15.26 35.87 5.32
C ALA A 684 -16.58 35.31 4.78
N ASN A 685 -17.45 36.19 4.30
CA ASN A 685 -18.70 35.78 3.65
C ASN A 685 -18.41 34.94 2.40
N GLY A 686 -19.14 33.84 2.23
CA GLY A 686 -18.97 32.91 1.11
C GLY A 686 -17.84 31.88 1.31
N TYR A 687 -17.15 31.92 2.45
CA TYR A 687 -16.09 30.99 2.79
C TYR A 687 -16.39 30.24 4.10
N GLN A 688 -15.86 29.03 4.20
CA GLN A 688 -15.86 28.24 5.43
C GLN A 688 -14.78 28.77 6.38
N THR A 689 -15.08 28.73 7.69
CA THR A 689 -14.09 29.08 8.70
C THR A 689 -12.91 28.12 8.62
N SER A 690 -11.71 28.67 8.43
CA SER A 690 -10.47 27.92 8.30
C SER A 690 -9.51 28.33 9.40
N TYR A 691 -8.54 27.47 9.73
CA TYR A 691 -7.54 27.75 10.76
C TYR A 691 -6.13 27.53 10.24
N MET A 692 -5.19 28.33 10.74
CA MET A 692 -3.75 28.23 10.49
C MET A 692 -2.96 28.39 11.81
N THR A 693 -1.80 27.76 11.89
CA THR A 693 -0.86 27.97 13.00
C THR A 693 0.24 28.93 12.55
N VAL A 694 0.55 29.93 13.38
CA VAL A 694 1.63 30.90 13.15
C VAL A 694 2.54 31.00 14.37
N ILE A 695 3.78 31.43 14.15
CA ILE A 695 4.81 31.56 15.17
C ILE A 695 5.35 32.97 15.19
N VAL A 696 5.41 33.54 16.40
CA VAL A 696 6.00 34.85 16.65
C VAL A 696 7.32 34.64 17.39
N LEU A 697 8.42 35.16 16.84
CA LEU A 697 9.72 35.27 17.50
C LEU A 697 9.95 36.71 17.96
N GLY A 698 10.41 36.89 19.19
CA GLY A 698 10.71 38.19 19.76
C GLY A 698 11.81 38.93 18.98
N GLY A 699 11.68 40.25 18.88
CA GLY A 699 12.68 41.13 18.25
C GLY A 699 12.81 40.98 16.74
N THR A 700 11.91 40.25 16.08
CA THR A 700 12.01 39.93 14.66
C THR A 700 10.66 40.05 13.94
N THR A 701 10.69 40.13 12.61
CA THR A 701 9.51 40.09 11.74
C THR A 701 9.57 38.83 10.89
N GLN A 702 8.58 37.93 11.01
CA GLN A 702 8.51 36.69 10.23
C GLN A 702 7.48 36.84 9.11
N GLU A 703 7.90 36.71 7.86
CA GLU A 703 7.01 36.70 6.70
C GLU A 703 6.69 35.27 6.25
N ASN A 704 5.87 35.13 5.20
CA ASN A 704 5.48 33.85 4.57
C ASN A 704 4.74 32.88 5.50
N GLN A 705 4.00 33.40 6.48
CA GLN A 705 3.08 32.58 7.28
C GLN A 705 1.73 32.57 6.59
N ASP A 706 1.62 31.79 5.53
CA ASP A 706 0.48 31.83 4.62
C ASP A 706 -0.68 30.94 5.11
N GLY A 707 -1.89 31.28 4.67
CA GLY A 707 -3.13 30.57 5.01
C GLY A 707 -3.96 30.28 3.76
N THR A 708 -4.75 29.21 3.82
CA THR A 708 -5.66 28.83 2.74
C THR A 708 -7.10 28.90 3.24
N ILE A 709 -7.99 29.48 2.43
CA ILE A 709 -9.41 29.58 2.73
C ILE A 709 -10.27 28.89 1.66
N ASN A 710 -11.26 28.12 2.12
CA ASN A 710 -12.13 27.32 1.28
C ASN A 710 -13.50 28.01 1.07
N PRO A 711 -14.00 28.19 -0.17
CA PRO A 711 -15.39 28.57 -0.41
C PRO A 711 -16.39 27.61 0.23
N ILE A 712 -17.59 28.10 0.55
CA ILE A 712 -18.72 27.26 0.96
C ILE A 712 -18.99 26.23 -0.13
N LEU A 713 -19.02 24.95 0.26
CA LEU A 713 -19.21 23.83 -0.65
C LEU A 713 -20.70 23.64 -0.98
N ALA A 714 -20.97 23.22 -2.22
CA ALA A 714 -22.28 22.72 -2.59
C ALA A 714 -22.57 21.38 -1.87
N GLU A 715 -23.85 21.00 -1.80
CA GLU A 715 -24.25 19.74 -1.18
C GLU A 715 -23.59 18.53 -1.88
N GLY A 716 -22.99 17.65 -1.09
CA GLY A 716 -22.31 16.44 -1.58
C GLY A 716 -20.91 16.66 -2.17
N GLU A 717 -20.43 17.91 -2.23
CA GLU A 717 -19.08 18.23 -2.67
C GLU A 717 -18.05 17.96 -1.56
N ILE A 718 -16.92 17.36 -1.94
CA ILE A 718 -15.76 17.14 -1.09
C ILE A 718 -14.58 17.91 -1.67
N ARG A 719 -13.82 18.57 -0.79
CA ARG A 719 -12.56 19.23 -1.16
C ARG A 719 -11.43 18.75 -0.28
N ILE A 720 -10.30 18.44 -0.90
CA ILE A 720 -9.09 17.94 -0.27
C ILE A 720 -7.99 18.95 -0.57
N VAL A 721 -7.40 19.55 0.46
CA VAL A 721 -6.37 20.59 0.34
C VAL A 721 -5.09 20.08 1.01
N LEU A 722 -4.04 19.92 0.22
CA LEU A 722 -2.69 19.57 0.67
C LEU A 722 -1.83 20.85 0.72
N THR A 723 -1.11 21.06 1.81
CA THR A 723 -0.09 22.11 1.98
C THR A 723 1.14 21.51 2.65
N TRP A 724 2.33 22.03 2.38
CA TRP A 724 3.57 21.56 3.03
C TRP A 724 4.56 22.71 3.27
N GLY A 725 5.78 22.42 3.67
CA GLY A 725 6.86 23.40 3.85
C GLY A 725 7.65 23.66 2.56
N GLU A 726 8.82 24.28 2.72
CA GLU A 726 9.73 24.56 1.60
C GLU A 726 10.31 23.29 0.95
N LYS A 727 10.49 22.23 1.75
CA LYS A 727 11.10 20.98 1.32
C LYS A 727 10.21 19.80 1.77
N PRO A 728 10.06 18.74 0.95
CA PRO A 728 10.52 18.62 -0.43
C PRO A 728 9.86 19.67 -1.33
N TYR A 729 10.49 19.97 -2.47
CA TYR A 729 10.01 21.05 -3.33
C TYR A 729 8.65 20.74 -3.96
N ASP A 730 8.31 19.46 -4.07
CA ASP A 730 7.14 18.99 -4.79
C ASP A 730 6.53 17.75 -4.10
N LEU A 731 5.26 17.88 -3.70
CA LEU A 731 4.42 16.82 -3.15
C LEU A 731 3.14 16.71 -3.99
N ASP A 732 2.93 15.55 -4.59
CA ASP A 732 1.78 15.30 -5.48
C ASP A 732 0.58 14.71 -4.74
N SER A 733 -0.60 15.23 -5.04
CA SER A 733 -1.91 14.74 -4.63
C SER A 733 -2.41 13.68 -5.59
N HIS A 734 -2.71 12.50 -5.06
CA HIS A 734 -3.29 11.42 -5.83
C HIS A 734 -4.66 11.04 -5.26
N LEU A 735 -5.68 10.97 -6.13
CA LEU A 735 -7.01 10.50 -5.79
C LEU A 735 -7.42 9.39 -6.76
N THR A 736 -7.94 8.29 -6.25
CA THR A 736 -8.60 7.28 -7.10
C THR A 736 -10.00 7.02 -6.62
N GLY A 737 -10.90 6.63 -7.51
CA GLY A 737 -12.29 6.34 -7.14
C GLY A 737 -13.05 5.58 -8.23
N PRO A 738 -14.27 5.12 -7.93
CA PRO A 738 -15.14 4.46 -8.90
C PRO A 738 -15.51 5.39 -10.06
N ASP A 739 -15.54 4.85 -11.29
CA ASP A 739 -16.15 5.52 -12.44
C ASP A 739 -17.55 4.95 -12.76
N GLU A 740 -18.30 5.66 -13.61
CA GLU A 740 -19.67 5.27 -13.99
C GLU A 740 -19.75 3.97 -14.82
N ARG A 741 -18.62 3.46 -15.31
CA ARG A 741 -18.52 2.24 -16.13
C ARG A 741 -18.09 1.02 -15.31
N GLY A 742 -17.96 1.17 -13.99
CA GLY A 742 -17.52 0.10 -13.08
C GLY A 742 -16.01 -0.17 -13.09
N SER A 743 -15.21 0.76 -13.63
CA SER A 743 -13.75 0.79 -13.50
C SER A 743 -13.33 1.81 -12.41
N ARG A 744 -12.03 2.04 -12.22
CA ARG A 744 -11.49 3.01 -11.28
C ARG A 744 -10.75 4.12 -12.03
N PHE A 745 -11.07 5.38 -11.76
CA PHE A 745 -10.30 6.52 -12.24
C PHE A 745 -9.11 6.78 -11.31
N HIS A 746 -8.11 7.50 -11.83
CA HIS A 746 -6.99 8.04 -11.06
C HIS A 746 -6.77 9.50 -11.48
N ILE A 747 -6.82 10.38 -10.48
CA ILE A 747 -6.51 11.80 -10.55
C ILE A 747 -5.14 12.03 -9.91
N TYR A 748 -4.27 12.70 -10.66
CA TYR A 748 -2.93 13.16 -10.25
C TYR A 748 -2.45 14.20 -11.28
N PHE A 749 -1.25 14.76 -11.14
CA PHE A 749 -0.73 15.82 -12.02
C PHE A 749 -0.89 15.51 -13.53
N GLY A 750 -0.63 14.25 -13.94
CA GLY A 750 -0.72 13.79 -15.34
C GLY A 750 -2.14 13.48 -15.84
N SER A 751 -3.12 13.38 -14.95
CA SER A 751 -4.53 13.11 -15.29
C SER A 751 -5.44 13.85 -14.31
N LYS A 752 -5.58 15.16 -14.49
CA LYS A 752 -6.28 16.04 -13.52
C LYS A 752 -7.77 15.75 -13.33
N GLY A 753 -8.41 14.95 -14.18
CA GLY A 753 -9.85 14.68 -14.08
C GLY A 753 -10.71 15.77 -14.71
N ARG A 754 -12.02 15.75 -14.40
CA ARG A 754 -13.03 16.68 -14.93
C ARG A 754 -14.16 16.84 -13.92
N ILE A 755 -14.56 18.10 -13.68
CA ILE A 755 -15.61 18.41 -12.69
C ILE A 755 -17.05 18.33 -13.25
N ASN A 756 -17.22 18.51 -14.57
CA ASN A 756 -18.51 18.59 -15.26
C ASN A 756 -18.90 17.32 -16.03
N SER A 757 -18.05 16.29 -16.00
CA SER A 757 -18.28 14.99 -16.63
C SER A 757 -17.57 13.92 -15.83
N THR A 758 -17.85 12.63 -16.07
CA THR A 758 -17.09 11.51 -15.47
C THR A 758 -15.57 11.81 -15.50
N PRO A 759 -14.86 11.77 -14.37
CA PRO A 759 -15.22 11.19 -13.07
C PRO A 759 -15.92 12.11 -12.04
N TYR A 760 -16.25 13.37 -12.38
CA TYR A 760 -16.79 14.39 -11.45
C TYR A 760 -15.85 14.71 -10.29
N ALA A 761 -14.56 14.52 -10.51
CA ALA A 761 -13.49 14.90 -9.62
C ALA A 761 -12.38 15.55 -10.44
N ASN A 762 -11.70 16.55 -9.87
CA ASN A 762 -10.67 17.33 -10.53
C ASN A 762 -9.54 17.71 -9.56
N LEU A 763 -8.29 17.69 -10.01
CA LEU A 763 -7.16 18.39 -9.39
C LEU A 763 -7.20 19.85 -9.85
N ASP A 764 -7.70 20.74 -8.98
CA ASP A 764 -7.98 22.15 -9.26
C ASP A 764 -6.70 22.99 -9.28
N ILE A 765 -5.81 22.72 -8.32
CA ILE A 765 -4.47 23.30 -8.24
C ILE A 765 -3.47 22.16 -8.14
N ASP A 766 -2.42 22.28 -8.94
CA ASP A 766 -1.28 21.39 -9.06
C ASP A 766 -0.07 22.30 -8.89
N ASP A 767 0.50 22.32 -7.69
CA ASP A 767 1.57 23.25 -7.31
C ASP A 767 2.89 22.51 -7.30
N VAL A 768 3.74 22.82 -8.27
CA VAL A 768 5.03 22.15 -8.49
C VAL A 768 6.20 22.91 -7.82
N PHE A 769 5.94 23.96 -7.01
CA PHE A 769 6.97 24.79 -6.38
C PHE A 769 6.68 25.16 -4.91
N SER A 770 6.76 24.16 -4.02
CA SER A 770 6.75 24.27 -2.54
C SER A 770 5.52 24.91 -1.91
N TYR A 771 5.33 24.66 -0.62
CA TYR A 771 4.28 25.22 0.23
C TYR A 771 2.83 24.79 -0.10
N GLY A 772 2.53 24.48 -1.37
CA GLY A 772 1.19 24.25 -1.88
C GLY A 772 0.35 25.55 -1.91
N PRO A 773 -0.99 25.47 -2.02
CA PRO A 773 -1.77 24.26 -1.88
C PRO A 773 -1.93 23.47 -3.19
N GLU A 774 -1.94 22.15 -3.08
CA GLU A 774 -2.61 21.32 -4.07
C GLU A 774 -4.03 21.02 -3.63
N THR A 775 -4.98 21.05 -4.56
CA THR A 775 -6.40 20.87 -4.20
C THR A 775 -7.13 19.96 -5.16
N VAL A 776 -7.80 18.96 -4.59
CA VAL A 776 -8.70 18.06 -5.33
C VAL A 776 -10.14 18.32 -4.90
N THR A 777 -11.03 18.57 -5.86
CA THR A 777 -12.47 18.64 -5.63
C THR A 777 -13.17 17.42 -6.22
N ILE A 778 -13.99 16.74 -5.41
CA ILE A 778 -14.96 15.73 -5.84
C ILE A 778 -16.34 16.38 -5.79
N ARG A 779 -16.89 16.72 -6.96
CA ARG A 779 -18.20 17.36 -7.04
C ARG A 779 -19.34 16.38 -6.87
N ARG A 780 -19.16 15.13 -7.34
CA ARG A 780 -20.17 14.08 -7.19
C ARG A 780 -19.50 12.74 -6.94
N GLN A 781 -19.87 12.11 -5.83
CA GLN A 781 -19.43 10.77 -5.51
C GLN A 781 -20.24 9.72 -6.28
N GLN A 782 -19.57 8.67 -6.72
CA GLN A 782 -20.14 7.43 -7.23
C GLN A 782 -20.02 6.35 -6.15
N LEU A 783 -20.88 5.33 -6.17
CA LEU A 783 -20.81 4.25 -5.19
C LEU A 783 -19.48 3.48 -5.31
N GLY A 784 -18.74 3.40 -4.20
CA GLY A 784 -17.46 2.71 -4.10
C GLY A 784 -16.46 3.44 -3.19
N VAL A 785 -15.21 3.01 -3.24
CA VAL A 785 -14.14 3.51 -2.37
C VAL A 785 -13.26 4.50 -3.14
N TYR A 786 -13.17 5.72 -2.60
CA TYR A 786 -12.18 6.71 -3.01
C TYR A 786 -10.94 6.57 -2.13
N ARG A 787 -9.74 6.73 -2.67
CA ARG A 787 -8.48 6.67 -1.92
C ARG A 787 -7.63 7.87 -2.25
N TYR A 788 -7.16 8.57 -1.23
CA TYR A 788 -6.29 9.73 -1.37
C TYR A 788 -4.94 9.48 -0.70
N TRP A 789 -3.87 9.79 -1.41
CA TRP A 789 -2.49 9.72 -0.91
C TRP A 789 -1.65 10.87 -1.45
N VAL A 790 -0.56 11.16 -0.75
CA VAL A 790 0.44 12.15 -1.14
C VAL A 790 1.72 11.41 -1.53
N HIS A 791 2.35 11.85 -2.62
CA HIS A 791 3.61 11.29 -3.10
C HIS A 791 4.71 12.35 -3.04
N ASP A 792 5.85 12.01 -2.43
CA ASP A 792 7.04 12.85 -2.46
C ASP A 792 7.74 12.71 -3.81
N TYR A 793 7.28 13.49 -4.79
CA TYR A 793 7.82 13.49 -6.14
C TYR A 793 9.32 13.81 -6.15
N SER A 794 9.72 14.78 -5.32
CA SER A 794 11.12 15.22 -5.23
C SER A 794 12.07 14.11 -4.82
N ASN A 795 11.62 13.12 -4.06
CA ASN A 795 12.45 12.04 -3.52
C ASN A 795 11.94 10.62 -3.86
N GLY A 796 11.00 10.48 -4.80
CA GLY A 796 10.21 9.25 -5.02
C GLY A 796 11.01 7.96 -5.22
N GLY A 797 12.20 8.05 -5.83
CA GLY A 797 13.11 6.91 -6.04
C GLY A 797 13.91 6.46 -4.82
N SER A 798 13.86 7.20 -3.70
CA SER A 798 14.62 6.88 -2.49
C SER A 798 13.92 5.79 -1.67
N ARG A 799 14.70 4.80 -1.22
CA ARG A 799 14.25 3.73 -0.29
C ARG A 799 14.57 4.00 1.18
N SER A 800 15.03 5.20 1.51
CA SER A 800 15.40 5.60 2.88
C SER A 800 15.17 7.08 3.20
N SER A 801 14.35 7.79 2.41
CA SER A 801 14.10 9.23 2.60
C SER A 801 13.24 9.52 3.83
N SER A 802 13.59 10.58 4.55
CA SER A 802 12.74 11.21 5.59
C SER A 802 12.26 12.61 5.16
N ALA A 803 12.42 12.97 3.88
CA ALA A 803 12.03 14.30 3.39
C ALA A 803 10.51 14.51 3.51
N LEU A 804 9.70 13.51 3.16
CA LEU A 804 8.24 13.55 3.30
C LEU A 804 7.79 13.79 4.74
N SER A 805 8.34 13.07 5.73
CA SER A 805 7.98 13.29 7.15
C SER A 805 8.47 14.61 7.71
N ASN A 806 9.61 15.12 7.22
CA ASN A 806 10.13 16.44 7.59
C ASN A 806 9.47 17.60 6.82
N SER A 807 8.50 17.31 5.94
CA SER A 807 7.88 18.32 5.08
C SER A 807 6.89 19.24 5.80
N GLY A 808 6.37 18.84 6.95
CA GLY A 808 5.22 19.50 7.57
C GLY A 808 3.91 19.37 6.77
N ALA A 809 3.83 18.42 5.83
CA ALA A 809 2.65 18.22 5.01
C ALA A 809 1.38 18.01 5.83
N THR A 810 0.34 18.74 5.45
CA THR A 810 -0.97 18.76 6.09
C THR A 810 -2.04 18.58 5.02
N VAL A 811 -2.98 17.67 5.25
CA VAL A 811 -4.14 17.43 4.38
C VAL A 811 -5.42 17.78 5.12
N LYS A 812 -6.18 18.73 4.58
CA LYS A 812 -7.50 19.14 5.08
C LYS A 812 -8.59 18.62 4.15
N VAL A 813 -9.51 17.82 4.68
CA VAL A 813 -10.65 17.27 3.93
C VAL A 813 -11.94 17.93 4.40
N TYR A 814 -12.53 18.72 3.52
CA TYR A 814 -13.83 19.36 3.68
C TYR A 814 -14.88 18.47 3.04
N ASN A 815 -15.81 17.95 3.83
CA ASN A 815 -16.93 17.15 3.36
C ASN A 815 -18.22 17.89 3.71
N GLY A 816 -18.73 18.70 2.77
CA GLY A 816 -19.75 19.71 3.04
C GLY A 816 -19.23 20.90 3.87
N ASN A 817 -20.12 21.54 4.63
CA ASN A 817 -19.87 22.82 5.32
C ASN A 817 -19.53 22.72 6.83
N GLY A 818 -19.16 21.52 7.29
CA GLY A 818 -18.66 21.28 8.64
C GLY A 818 -17.16 21.60 8.81
N ALA A 819 -16.63 21.36 10.01
CA ALA A 819 -15.19 21.46 10.25
C ALA A 819 -14.44 20.40 9.42
N PRO A 820 -13.31 20.74 8.78
CA PRO A 820 -12.54 19.76 8.02
C PRO A 820 -11.89 18.73 8.94
N GLN A 821 -11.76 17.50 8.42
CA GLN A 821 -10.82 16.55 8.99
C GLN A 821 -9.39 16.94 8.59
N VAL A 822 -8.46 16.91 9.55
CA VAL A 822 -7.07 17.33 9.34
C VAL A 822 -6.14 16.16 9.65
N PHE A 823 -5.26 15.89 8.70
CA PHE A 823 -4.22 14.87 8.78
C PHE A 823 -2.85 15.55 8.68
N TYR A 824 -1.92 15.09 9.50
CA TYR A 824 -0.52 15.52 9.50
C TYR A 824 0.35 14.33 9.13
N VAL A 825 1.36 14.57 8.30
CA VAL A 825 2.25 13.50 7.83
C VAL A 825 2.92 12.78 9.02
N PRO A 826 2.90 11.43 9.05
CA PRO A 826 3.60 10.66 10.06
C PRO A 826 5.11 10.92 10.12
N ASN A 827 5.71 10.78 11.31
CA ASN A 827 7.14 10.99 11.57
C ASN A 827 7.98 9.77 11.18
N GLU A 828 7.77 9.24 9.98
CA GLU A 828 8.36 7.99 9.50
C GLU A 828 9.08 8.19 8.18
N SER A 829 10.07 7.36 7.88
CA SER A 829 10.78 7.43 6.59
C SER A 829 9.95 6.77 5.50
N GLY A 830 9.80 7.43 4.36
CA GLY A 830 9.04 6.97 3.21
C GLY A 830 8.92 8.03 2.13
N THR A 831 8.31 7.66 1.01
CA THR A 831 8.07 8.53 -0.15
C THR A 831 6.60 8.60 -0.54
N VAL A 832 5.73 7.81 0.11
CA VAL A 832 4.28 7.81 -0.08
C VAL A 832 3.59 7.94 1.26
N TRP A 833 2.64 8.86 1.39
CA TRP A 833 1.77 8.99 2.55
C TRP A 833 0.32 8.66 2.17
N LYS A 834 -0.16 7.48 2.59
CA LYS A 834 -1.55 7.05 2.42
C LYS A 834 -2.39 7.75 3.47
N VAL A 835 -3.20 8.74 3.08
CA VAL A 835 -3.86 9.63 4.04
C VAL A 835 -5.19 9.05 4.52
N PHE A 836 -6.13 8.79 3.60
CA PHE A 836 -7.47 8.31 3.94
C PHE A 836 -8.17 7.63 2.74
N GLU A 837 -9.23 6.90 3.05
CA GLU A 837 -10.24 6.46 2.08
C GLU A 837 -11.59 7.14 2.34
N ILE A 838 -12.43 7.25 1.32
CA ILE A 838 -13.84 7.65 1.48
C ILE A 838 -14.70 6.49 0.99
N GLU A 839 -15.54 5.96 1.87
CA GLU A 839 -16.52 4.93 1.54
C GLU A 839 -17.90 5.39 2.00
N ASN A 840 -18.85 5.48 1.07
CA ASN A 840 -20.21 5.97 1.33
C ASN A 840 -20.25 7.36 2.00
N GLY A 841 -19.34 8.26 1.60
CA GLY A 841 -19.22 9.61 2.17
C GLY A 841 -18.55 9.67 3.55
N ILE A 842 -18.16 8.54 4.14
CA ILE A 842 -17.45 8.47 5.41
C ILE A 842 -15.94 8.43 5.13
N ILE A 843 -15.20 9.37 5.70
CA ILE A 843 -13.74 9.42 5.61
C ILE A 843 -13.16 8.44 6.64
N LYS A 844 -12.35 7.49 6.18
CA LYS A 844 -11.61 6.51 6.98
C LYS A 844 -10.12 6.86 6.98
N PRO A 845 -9.57 7.30 8.13
CA PRO A 845 -8.13 7.53 8.27
C PRO A 845 -7.31 6.28 7.91
N ILE A 846 -6.23 6.45 7.15
CA ILE A 846 -5.15 5.47 7.02
C ILE A 846 -3.91 6.03 7.74
N ASN A 847 -3.50 7.23 7.33
CA ASN A 847 -2.38 8.00 7.86
C ASN A 847 -1.07 7.21 8.04
N ASP A 848 -0.65 6.50 6.99
CA ASP A 848 0.49 5.57 6.97
C ASP A 848 1.54 6.02 5.94
N VAL A 849 2.83 5.94 6.28
CA VAL A 849 3.93 6.31 5.39
C VAL A 849 4.66 5.05 4.94
N ASP A 850 4.94 4.97 3.64
CA ASP A 850 5.54 3.80 3.00
C ASP A 850 6.52 4.24 1.91
N TYR A 851 7.28 3.29 1.38
CA TYR A 851 8.05 3.48 0.14
C TYR A 851 7.22 3.04 -1.06
N GLN A 852 7.59 3.52 -2.25
CA GLN A 852 6.87 3.18 -3.47
C GLN A 852 7.00 1.68 -3.82
N ALA A 853 6.06 0.87 -3.34
CA ALA A 853 5.63 -0.38 -3.94
C ALA A 853 4.29 -0.11 -4.64
N ILE A 854 4.18 -0.44 -5.93
CA ILE A 854 3.05 -0.14 -6.84
C ILE A 854 1.68 -0.19 -6.12
N TYR A 855 1.18 0.96 -5.65
CA TYR A 855 -0.16 1.08 -5.07
C TYR A 855 -1.15 1.42 -6.19
N THR A 856 -1.29 0.54 -7.19
CA THR A 856 -2.28 0.70 -8.27
C THR A 856 -3.14 -0.56 -8.49
N MET A 857 -4.46 -0.31 -8.48
CA MET A 857 -5.55 -1.06 -9.12
C MET A 857 -5.84 -2.53 -8.72
N GLN A 858 -6.38 -2.78 -7.51
CA GLN A 858 -7.27 -3.94 -7.32
C GLN A 858 -8.68 -3.65 -7.90
N LYS A 859 -9.11 -4.44 -8.89
CA LYS A 859 -10.52 -4.54 -9.33
C LYS A 859 -11.32 -5.40 -8.34
N PRO A 860 -12.60 -5.09 -8.04
CA PRO A 860 -13.46 -6.04 -7.35
C PRO A 860 -13.79 -7.23 -8.26
N SER A 861 -13.77 -8.44 -7.72
CA SER A 861 -14.27 -9.65 -8.39
C SER A 861 -15.75 -9.47 -8.72
N LYS A 862 -16.12 -9.60 -10.00
CA LYS A 862 -17.53 -9.61 -10.42
C LYS A 862 -18.25 -10.80 -9.75
N SER A 863 -19.20 -10.51 -8.88
CA SER A 863 -20.23 -11.49 -8.48
C SER A 863 -21.04 -11.85 -9.74
N LYS A 864 -20.98 -13.11 -10.15
CA LYS A 864 -21.92 -13.65 -11.15
C LYS A 864 -23.32 -13.65 -10.52
N LYS A 865 -24.27 -13.02 -11.22
CA LYS A 865 -25.71 -13.31 -11.05
C LYS A 865 -26.02 -14.67 -11.66
#